data_AF-E8WNY7-F1
#
_entry.id   AF-E8WNY7-F1
#
_cell.length_a   1.000
_cell.length_b   1.000
_cell.length_c   1.000
_cell.angle_alpha   90.00
_cell.angle_beta   90.00
_cell.angle_gamma   90.00
#
_symmetry.space_group_name_H-M   'P 1'
#
loop_
_entity.id
_entity.type
_entity.pdbx_description
1 polymer ?
#
loop_
_entity_poly.entity_id
_entity_poly.type
_entity_poly.pdbx_seq_one_letter_code
_entity_poly.pdbx_strand_id
1 'polypeptide(L)'
;MEEYVWLTRKVSRFEIAWSISGSIAVHALLFLVLSSSSLFYPQTGAAARFDILWLTPSSFPMDATATPDAQSGQPLAATAADKQPQVSVAPDTAPAPEPAAATADAAPPPEQTPADEPAAEPPLDLMTAKLAVNKPSPPQQPPKDPRKTAAVVQKPKEEEEEDDAPEVEEPEAAPQPDPAEQAELARQDAERKRLEALKAEQERQAAEEAKRQKAAEKREMERRAAEAAKVKAEQEQVAKEKAAQELLAAERARQEKLALERERMAEAKAEQVRRVAEAKRAEQELQERREAEMERIAAQRAQAEKQAREREQLAAEKAEQEREAAAERERAEQERKAAQRAEAERVAREREQLAAEKAEQRRQEAAEKKRQAEQALQEKRKAEQERRAARRAEAERLAREREQLAAEKAEKLRLAAVEKKRKAEQLLQERLKAEQERKAAQRAQQERLALEREMAAAKKAEQQRVAAAERKRAEQELQERKRAEADRLAALRAQAEQLARERERLAAEKAELARRAAALERANAEKIRVAAIQKPSLPAAGAATQVGAAAQAGAVANPLQAAPKTVEQKKETVGPKPSEKPPEEKGLVIPSIHGDLKLIVAGASDLKLTVLFREYPKSKRNKPLSLTEARREQKLSPIVVKTPEHTKEAIVEKTGEGVYTFVAEAEGGGAAAATFTVKIYELSKTGNKTKQLGAKNINGKAVVTKILMPDAIVWEDDSAFTGTMQDSDSITKFNAETGMVWKEYGQ
;
A
#
# COMPACT_ATOMS: atom_id res chain seq x y z
N MET A 1 40.58 -3.40 -4.37
CA MET A 1 41.38 -4.29 -3.52
C MET A 1 41.50 -3.58 -2.19
N GLU A 2 41.35 -4.34 -1.11
CA GLU A 2 41.39 -3.92 0.30
C GLU A 2 40.09 -3.33 0.87
N GLU A 3 39.72 -3.89 2.03
CA GLU A 3 38.65 -3.52 2.96
C GLU A 3 37.22 -4.07 2.74
N TYR A 4 37.08 -5.40 2.85
CA TYR A 4 35.88 -6.02 3.46
C TYR A 4 36.30 -7.21 4.33
N VAL A 5 36.72 -6.91 5.57
CA VAL A 5 36.90 -7.90 6.65
C VAL A 5 35.91 -7.57 7.75
N TRP A 6 34.66 -8.02 7.59
CA TRP A 6 33.66 -7.96 8.66
C TRP A 6 33.40 -9.36 9.22
N LEU A 7 33.93 -9.52 10.44
CA LEU A 7 33.66 -10.48 11.51
C LEU A 7 32.59 -11.56 11.26
N THR A 8 33.03 -12.73 10.80
CA THR A 8 32.45 -14.01 11.23
C THR A 8 33.16 -14.47 12.50
N ARG A 9 32.91 -13.81 13.63
CA ARG A 9 33.35 -14.35 14.92
C ARG A 9 32.46 -15.57 15.18
N LYS A 10 33.02 -16.78 15.01
CA LYS A 10 32.37 -18.04 15.42
C LYS A 10 32.12 -17.96 16.93
N VAL A 11 30.96 -17.42 17.31
CA VAL A 11 30.47 -17.54 18.68
C VAL A 11 30.36 -19.03 18.93
N SER A 12 31.18 -19.53 19.85
CA SER A 12 31.24 -20.97 20.08
C SER A 12 29.86 -21.40 20.59
N ARG A 13 29.40 -22.59 20.21
CA ARG A 13 28.16 -23.17 20.77
C ARG A 13 28.19 -23.19 22.30
N PHE A 14 29.39 -23.16 22.88
CA PHE A 14 29.63 -23.07 24.32
C PHE A 14 29.21 -21.71 24.91
N GLU A 15 29.49 -20.59 24.24
CA GLU A 15 29.09 -19.26 24.73
C GLU A 15 27.57 -19.07 24.72
N ILE A 16 26.89 -19.61 23.70
CA ILE A 16 25.42 -19.59 23.63
C ILE A 16 24.82 -20.46 24.75
N ALA A 17 25.39 -21.64 25.00
CA ALA A 17 24.95 -22.52 26.08
C ALA A 17 25.16 -21.90 27.47
N TRP A 18 26.26 -21.16 27.67
CA TRP A 18 26.53 -20.43 28.92
C TRP A 18 25.58 -19.24 29.12
N SER A 19 25.25 -18.51 28.06
CA SER A 19 24.27 -17.42 28.13
C SER A 19 22.88 -17.93 28.51
N ILE A 20 22.44 -19.04 27.93
CA ILE A 20 21.14 -19.65 28.24
C ILE A 20 21.13 -20.20 29.68
N SER A 21 22.18 -20.92 30.09
CA SER A 21 22.30 -21.44 31.45
C SER A 21 22.34 -20.33 32.50
N GLY A 22 23.08 -19.24 32.23
CA GLY A 22 23.14 -18.06 33.09
C GLY A 22 21.77 -17.38 33.25
N SER A 23 21.03 -17.22 32.14
CA SER A 23 19.67 -16.67 32.17
C SER A 23 18.73 -17.53 33.01
N ILE A 24 18.79 -18.86 32.89
CA ILE A 24 17.95 -19.78 33.67
C ILE A 24 18.30 -19.69 35.16
N ALA A 25 19.58 -19.62 35.51
CA ALA A 25 20.02 -19.49 36.91
C ALA A 25 19.51 -18.19 37.56
N VAL A 26 19.58 -17.06 36.83
CA VAL A 26 19.06 -15.77 37.32
C VAL A 26 17.54 -15.84 37.53
N HIS A 27 16.78 -16.44 36.62
CA HIS A 27 15.33 -16.56 36.78
C HIS A 27 14.95 -17.51 37.92
N ALA A 28 15.68 -18.61 38.11
CA ALA A 28 15.46 -19.51 39.24
C ALA A 28 15.72 -18.80 40.58
N LEU A 29 16.78 -18.00 40.66
CA LEU A 29 17.12 -17.24 41.86
C LEU A 29 16.08 -16.14 42.15
N LEU A 30 15.61 -15.44 41.11
CA LEU A 30 14.53 -14.46 41.26
C LEU A 30 13.23 -15.12 41.74
N PHE A 31 12.88 -16.29 41.19
CA PHE A 31 11.70 -17.04 41.59
C PHE A 31 11.82 -17.55 43.04
N LEU A 32 13.01 -17.96 43.47
CA LEU A 32 13.28 -18.36 44.85
C LEU A 32 13.07 -17.18 45.82
N VAL A 33 13.59 -15.99 45.48
CA VAL A 33 13.43 -14.77 46.28
C VAL A 33 11.96 -14.33 46.35
N LEU A 34 11.21 -14.38 45.24
CA LEU A 34 9.78 -14.06 45.29
C LEU A 34 8.98 -15.12 46.07
N SER A 35 9.35 -16.40 45.97
CA SER A 35 8.68 -17.48 46.69
C SER A 35 8.93 -17.41 48.20
N SER A 36 10.15 -17.10 48.63
CA SER A 36 10.48 -16.90 50.05
C SER A 36 9.80 -15.65 50.63
N SER A 37 9.59 -14.61 49.81
CA SER A 37 8.83 -13.42 50.19
C SER A 37 7.33 -13.70 50.41
N SER A 38 6.78 -14.72 49.75
CA SER A 38 5.36 -15.09 49.90
C SER A 38 5.05 -15.91 51.17
N LEU A 39 6.07 -16.53 51.76
CA LEU A 39 5.97 -17.26 53.04
C LEU A 39 5.97 -16.33 54.27
N PHE A 40 6.21 -15.03 54.07
CA PHE A 40 6.23 -14.01 55.12
C PHE A 40 5.05 -13.03 55.06
N TYR A 41 3.88 -13.49 54.58
CA TYR A 41 2.62 -12.79 54.85
C TYR A 41 2.07 -13.28 56.20
N PRO A 42 1.98 -12.42 57.24
CA PRO A 42 1.31 -12.80 58.47
C PRO A 42 -0.17 -13.06 58.16
N GLN A 43 -0.65 -14.26 58.52
CA GLN A 43 -2.07 -14.60 58.45
C GLN A 43 -2.88 -13.61 59.30
N THR A 44 -3.62 -12.73 58.65
CA THR A 44 -4.63 -11.89 59.30
C THR A 44 -5.87 -12.71 59.57
N GLY A 45 -5.83 -13.45 60.67
CA GLY A 45 -6.99 -14.06 61.31
C GLY A 45 -7.70 -13.09 62.25
N ALA A 46 -9.03 -13.03 62.12
CA ALA A 46 -10.02 -12.27 62.87
C ALA A 46 -9.67 -11.74 64.28
N ALA A 47 -9.88 -10.43 64.44
CA ALA A 47 -10.36 -9.72 65.63
C ALA A 47 -10.02 -10.30 67.02
N ALA A 48 -8.82 -9.99 67.52
CA ALA A 48 -8.59 -9.63 68.93
C ALA A 48 -7.26 -8.88 69.05
N ARG A 49 -7.22 -7.91 69.97
CA ARG A 49 -6.13 -7.00 70.30
C ARG A 49 -4.73 -7.63 70.23
N PHE A 50 -3.80 -6.96 69.54
CA PHE A 50 -2.36 -7.19 69.66
C PHE A 50 -1.70 -5.90 70.19
N ASP A 51 -1.15 -5.98 71.40
CA ASP A 51 -0.07 -5.11 71.87
C ASP A 51 1.21 -5.56 71.16
N ILE A 52 1.83 -4.66 70.39
CA ILE A 52 3.15 -4.89 69.80
C ILE A 52 4.17 -4.15 70.67
N LEU A 53 4.92 -4.93 71.45
CA LEU A 53 6.16 -4.53 72.10
C LEU A 53 7.22 -4.23 71.03
N TRP A 54 7.65 -2.97 70.96
CA TRP A 54 8.84 -2.59 70.19
C TRP A 54 10.11 -3.03 70.94
N LEU A 55 10.86 -3.97 70.37
CA LEU A 55 12.27 -4.16 70.71
C LEU A 55 13.09 -3.11 69.96
N THR A 56 13.62 -2.15 70.69
CA THR A 56 14.62 -1.17 70.23
C THR A 56 16.01 -1.83 70.18
N PRO A 57 16.75 -1.71 69.06
CA PRO A 57 18.18 -2.02 69.02
C PRO A 57 18.96 -0.74 69.35
N SER A 58 19.22 -0.48 70.64
CA SER A 58 20.13 0.59 71.04
C SER A 58 20.90 0.21 72.31
N SER A 59 21.92 -0.62 72.14
CA SER A 59 22.93 -0.85 73.18
C SER A 59 24.22 -1.40 72.56
N PHE A 60 25.04 -0.47 72.04
CA PHE A 60 26.49 -0.64 72.00
C PHE A 60 27.09 0.44 72.91
N PRO A 61 27.79 0.07 73.99
CA PRO A 61 28.71 0.96 74.68
C PRO A 61 30.12 0.75 74.12
N MET A 62 30.89 1.82 73.89
CA MET A 62 32.34 1.83 74.05
C MET A 62 32.85 3.28 74.06
N ASP A 63 33.40 3.61 75.23
CA ASP A 63 34.47 4.54 75.57
C ASP A 63 34.35 6.06 75.39
N ALA A 64 34.30 6.69 76.56
CA ALA A 64 34.70 8.06 76.84
C ALA A 64 36.23 8.23 76.75
N THR A 65 36.68 9.42 76.33
CA THR A 65 37.77 10.15 77.01
C THR A 65 37.78 11.64 76.63
N ALA A 66 37.82 12.47 77.68
CA ALA A 66 38.53 13.75 77.84
C ALA A 66 38.23 14.99 76.94
N THR A 67 37.47 15.93 77.50
CA THR A 67 37.83 17.34 77.93
C THR A 67 38.88 18.17 77.15
N PRO A 68 38.93 19.51 77.32
CA PRO A 68 38.06 20.56 76.76
C PRO A 68 38.90 21.69 76.11
N ASP A 69 38.30 22.72 75.50
CA ASP A 69 38.60 24.14 75.82
C ASP A 69 37.97 25.18 74.87
N ALA A 70 37.60 26.28 75.53
CA ALA A 70 37.76 27.69 75.14
C ALA A 70 36.91 28.36 74.04
N GLN A 71 36.17 29.37 74.54
CA GLN A 71 36.05 30.75 74.02
C GLN A 71 35.16 30.96 72.76
N SER A 72 34.42 32.04 72.59
CA SER A 72 34.11 33.28 73.33
C SER A 72 33.10 34.07 72.48
N GLY A 73 32.40 35.06 73.05
CA GLY A 73 31.86 36.19 72.27
C GLY A 73 30.35 36.50 72.38
N GLN A 74 30.00 37.27 73.39
CA GLN A 74 28.85 38.20 73.49
C GLN A 74 29.11 39.49 72.64
N PRO A 75 28.30 40.59 72.68
CA PRO A 75 26.85 40.78 72.53
C PRO A 75 26.46 42.06 71.69
N LEU A 76 25.18 42.45 71.69
CA LEU A 76 24.57 43.81 71.61
C LEU A 76 23.59 44.17 70.45
N ALA A 77 22.33 44.37 70.87
CA ALA A 77 21.55 45.62 70.82
C ALA A 77 20.65 46.01 69.61
N ALA A 78 19.44 46.44 70.03
CA ALA A 78 18.65 47.62 69.59
C ALA A 78 17.56 47.44 68.51
N THR A 79 16.28 47.49 68.94
CA THR A 79 15.23 48.53 68.67
C THR A 79 14.55 48.47 67.28
N ALA A 80 13.27 48.73 67.05
CA ALA A 80 12.10 49.09 67.87
C ALA A 80 10.84 49.13 66.94
N ALA A 81 9.64 49.00 67.56
CA ALA A 81 8.34 49.61 67.20
C ALA A 81 7.66 49.23 65.85
N ASP A 82 6.33 49.22 65.66
CA ASP A 82 5.23 49.79 66.43
C ASP A 82 3.87 49.10 66.10
N LYS A 83 3.02 49.00 67.14
CA LYS A 83 1.54 49.12 67.24
C LYS A 83 0.49 48.40 66.35
N GLN A 84 -0.24 47.52 67.05
CA GLN A 84 -1.71 47.33 67.20
C GLN A 84 -2.58 48.64 67.18
N PRO A 85 -3.96 48.65 67.26
CA PRO A 85 -4.88 47.63 67.83
C PRO A 85 -6.31 47.42 67.22
N GLN A 86 -6.90 46.26 67.59
CA GLN A 86 -8.26 45.90 68.10
C GLN A 86 -9.60 46.49 67.54
N VAL A 87 -10.69 45.68 67.53
CA VAL A 87 -11.79 45.55 68.56
C VAL A 87 -13.11 44.93 67.96
N SER A 88 -13.74 44.01 68.74
CA SER A 88 -15.18 43.58 68.90
C SER A 88 -16.03 43.10 67.70
N VAL A 89 -16.66 41.90 67.65
CA VAL A 89 -17.75 41.23 68.44
C VAL A 89 -19.20 41.60 68.03
N ALA A 90 -19.83 40.70 67.22
CA ALA A 90 -21.23 40.14 67.18
C ALA A 90 -22.49 41.05 67.23
N PRO A 91 -23.77 40.56 67.04
CA PRO A 91 -24.30 39.23 66.67
C PRO A 91 -25.52 39.20 65.66
N ASP A 92 -25.95 37.97 65.31
CA ASP A 92 -27.28 37.40 64.94
C ASP A 92 -28.41 38.17 64.20
N THR A 93 -29.12 37.46 63.29
CA THR A 93 -30.61 37.32 63.17
C THR A 93 -31.06 36.90 61.73
N ALA A 94 -31.80 35.78 61.62
CA ALA A 94 -32.66 35.37 60.47
C ALA A 94 -34.12 35.87 60.71
N PRO A 95 -35.12 35.94 59.78
CA PRO A 95 -35.57 34.87 58.85
C PRO A 95 -36.25 35.32 57.48
N ALA A 96 -36.87 34.36 56.78
CA ALA A 96 -37.47 34.26 55.40
C ALA A 96 -38.79 35.08 55.09
N PRO A 97 -39.63 34.82 54.02
CA PRO A 97 -39.48 34.64 52.53
C PRO A 97 -40.50 35.44 51.61
N GLU A 98 -40.33 35.34 50.27
CA GLU A 98 -41.30 35.50 49.11
C GLU A 98 -41.93 36.89 48.72
N PRO A 99 -42.55 37.12 47.50
CA PRO A 99 -42.38 36.55 46.12
C PRO A 99 -42.49 37.56 44.91
N ALA A 100 -42.36 37.03 43.67
CA ALA A 100 -43.04 37.41 42.39
C ALA A 100 -42.45 38.40 41.34
N ALA A 101 -42.57 37.95 40.06
CA ALA A 101 -42.92 38.65 38.80
C ALA A 101 -41.86 39.14 37.77
N ALA A 102 -41.74 38.34 36.70
CA ALA A 102 -41.69 38.60 35.24
C ALA A 102 -41.36 39.97 34.60
N THR A 103 -40.54 39.90 33.54
CA THR A 103 -40.57 40.53 32.18
C THR A 103 -39.10 40.66 31.69
N ALA A 104 -38.69 40.80 30.43
CA ALA A 104 -39.15 40.53 29.07
C ALA A 104 -37.98 41.01 28.17
N ASP A 105 -37.83 40.42 26.97
CA ASP A 105 -37.23 40.99 25.75
C ASP A 105 -35.92 41.83 25.78
N ALA A 106 -34.91 41.37 25.05
CA ALA A 106 -33.91 42.25 24.44
C ALA A 106 -33.36 41.64 23.13
N ALA A 107 -33.81 42.21 22.02
CA ALA A 107 -33.29 42.05 20.66
C ALA A 107 -31.93 42.80 20.46
N PRO A 108 -31.17 42.52 19.38
CA PRO A 108 -29.80 43.01 19.17
C PRO A 108 -29.70 44.22 18.22
N PRO A 109 -28.54 44.92 18.16
CA PRO A 109 -28.22 45.85 17.07
C PRO A 109 -26.79 45.58 16.47
N PRO A 110 -26.32 46.28 15.42
CA PRO A 110 -26.21 45.68 14.07
C PRO A 110 -24.82 45.84 13.40
N GLU A 111 -24.67 45.15 12.26
CA GLU A 111 -24.03 45.54 10.99
C GLU A 111 -22.99 46.69 10.94
N GLN A 112 -21.81 46.38 10.41
CA GLN A 112 -20.96 47.32 9.66
C GLN A 112 -20.35 46.64 8.42
N THR A 113 -20.76 47.11 7.24
CA THR A 113 -19.97 47.18 5.99
C THR A 113 -19.38 48.60 5.89
N PRO A 114 -18.29 48.84 5.13
CA PRO A 114 -18.42 49.18 3.69
C PRO A 114 -17.22 48.81 2.76
N ALA A 115 -17.54 48.70 1.46
CA ALA A 115 -16.89 49.23 0.23
C ALA A 115 -15.34 49.12 0.06
N ASP A 116 -14.71 49.00 -1.11
CA ASP A 116 -15.04 49.32 -2.51
C ASP A 116 -13.99 48.67 -3.46
N GLU A 117 -14.31 48.58 -4.75
CA GLU A 117 -13.59 48.03 -5.93
C GLU A 117 -12.32 48.85 -6.36
N PRO A 118 -11.59 48.63 -7.52
CA PRO A 118 -11.63 47.57 -8.56
C PRO A 118 -10.25 47.11 -9.18
N ALA A 119 -10.35 46.10 -10.07
CA ALA A 119 -9.58 45.88 -11.33
C ALA A 119 -8.06 45.57 -11.35
N ALA A 120 -7.70 44.37 -11.82
CA ALA A 120 -6.70 44.11 -12.89
C ALA A 120 -6.56 42.60 -13.19
N GLU A 121 -7.01 42.17 -14.37
CA GLU A 121 -6.72 40.85 -14.94
C GLU A 121 -5.38 40.84 -15.69
N PRO A 122 -4.72 39.67 -15.81
CA PRO A 122 -4.05 39.34 -17.07
C PRO A 122 -4.50 37.98 -17.65
N PRO A 123 -4.44 37.81 -18.99
CA PRO A 123 -4.89 36.60 -19.67
C PRO A 123 -3.79 35.52 -19.63
N LEU A 124 -4.17 34.28 -19.32
CA LEU A 124 -3.33 33.11 -19.57
C LEU A 124 -3.97 32.21 -20.62
N ASP A 125 -3.27 32.11 -21.75
CA ASP A 125 -3.52 31.19 -22.84
C ASP A 125 -3.48 29.73 -22.36
N LEU A 126 -4.59 29.02 -22.60
CA LEU A 126 -4.70 27.58 -22.48
C LEU A 126 -4.25 26.94 -23.80
N MET A 127 -3.03 26.41 -23.85
CA MET A 127 -2.67 25.35 -24.80
C MET A 127 -2.72 23.99 -24.09
N THR A 128 -3.83 23.29 -24.29
CA THR A 128 -3.98 21.85 -24.03
C THR A 128 -3.19 21.04 -25.05
N ALA A 129 -2.08 20.42 -24.65
CA ALA A 129 -1.45 19.33 -25.39
C ALA A 129 -1.72 17.99 -24.71
N LYS A 130 -2.63 17.21 -25.30
CA LYS A 130 -2.77 15.77 -25.06
C LYS A 130 -1.47 15.08 -25.48
N LEU A 131 -0.74 14.46 -24.55
CA LEU A 131 0.24 13.43 -24.90
C LEU A 131 -0.23 12.07 -24.39
N ALA A 132 -0.51 11.20 -25.37
CA ALA A 132 -0.84 9.81 -25.21
C ALA A 132 0.34 9.03 -24.62
N VAL A 133 0.06 8.25 -23.58
CA VAL A 133 0.96 7.24 -23.01
C VAL A 133 1.12 6.12 -24.03
N ASN A 134 2.28 6.07 -24.69
CA ASN A 134 2.67 4.95 -25.53
C ASN A 134 3.71 4.10 -24.79
N LYS A 135 3.42 2.81 -24.65
CA LYS A 135 4.11 1.82 -23.81
C LYS A 135 5.30 1.23 -24.60
N PRO A 136 6.56 1.27 -24.12
CA PRO A 136 7.66 0.62 -24.83
C PRO A 136 7.80 -0.87 -24.45
N SER A 137 7.97 -1.70 -25.48
CA SER A 137 8.34 -3.12 -25.43
C SER A 137 9.79 -3.34 -24.98
N PRO A 138 10.14 -4.51 -24.40
CA PRO A 138 11.48 -4.77 -23.88
C PRO A 138 12.52 -5.09 -24.98
N PRO A 139 13.82 -4.77 -24.75
CA PRO A 139 14.87 -4.94 -25.76
C PRO A 139 15.31 -6.40 -25.94
N GLN A 140 15.52 -6.78 -27.20
CA GLN A 140 16.14 -8.04 -27.61
C GLN A 140 17.66 -7.99 -27.38
N GLN A 141 18.21 -9.09 -26.86
CA GLN A 141 19.65 -9.32 -26.66
C GLN A 141 20.38 -9.50 -28.01
N PRO A 142 21.66 -9.10 -28.13
CA PRO A 142 22.49 -9.42 -29.30
C PRO A 142 23.01 -10.87 -29.24
N PRO A 143 23.15 -11.57 -30.38
CA PRO A 143 23.76 -12.89 -30.43
C PRO A 143 25.29 -12.82 -30.26
N LYS A 144 25.82 -13.81 -29.53
CA LYS A 144 27.24 -14.10 -29.37
C LYS A 144 27.68 -15.08 -30.46
N ASP A 145 28.72 -14.75 -31.20
CA ASP A 145 29.42 -15.70 -32.09
C ASP A 145 30.54 -16.45 -31.34
N PRO A 146 30.70 -17.76 -31.57
CA PRO A 146 31.93 -18.48 -31.28
C PRO A 146 32.65 -18.98 -32.54
N ARG A 147 33.98 -18.77 -32.54
CA ARG A 147 35.08 -19.67 -32.97
C ARG A 147 35.12 -20.30 -34.39
N LYS A 148 36.22 -19.97 -35.09
CA LYS A 148 37.27 -20.82 -35.74
C LYS A 148 36.88 -22.09 -36.52
N THR A 149 37.33 -22.15 -37.79
CA THR A 149 38.12 -23.21 -38.48
C THR A 149 38.58 -22.64 -39.84
N ALA A 150 39.86 -22.59 -40.21
CA ALA A 150 40.80 -23.64 -40.66
C ALA A 150 40.60 -24.12 -42.13
N ALA A 151 41.64 -23.81 -42.94
CA ALA A 151 42.22 -24.59 -44.06
C ALA A 151 41.53 -24.68 -45.43
N VAL A 152 42.41 -25.02 -46.41
CA VAL A 152 42.16 -25.58 -47.77
C VAL A 152 42.12 -24.52 -48.89
N VAL A 153 43.25 -24.24 -49.57
CA VAL A 153 43.79 -24.94 -50.76
C VAL A 153 42.79 -24.93 -51.92
N GLN A 154 43.10 -24.20 -53.00
CA GLN A 154 43.17 -24.70 -54.39
C GLN A 154 43.46 -23.57 -55.39
N LYS A 155 44.49 -23.83 -56.20
CA LYS A 155 44.82 -23.23 -57.50
C LYS A 155 43.98 -23.96 -58.58
N PRO A 156 43.45 -23.27 -59.59
CA PRO A 156 43.73 -23.62 -61.00
C PRO A 156 43.94 -22.33 -61.85
N LYS A 157 44.78 -22.25 -62.89
CA LYS A 157 44.88 -23.01 -64.16
C LYS A 157 43.77 -22.62 -65.17
N GLU A 158 44.13 -21.78 -66.14
CA GLU A 158 43.59 -21.66 -67.52
C GLU A 158 44.88 -21.58 -68.38
N GLU A 159 45.32 -22.56 -69.19
CA GLU A 159 44.73 -23.15 -70.43
C GLU A 159 44.50 -22.03 -71.46
N GLU A 160 45.31 -21.80 -72.50
CA GLU A 160 45.92 -22.66 -73.55
C GLU A 160 44.87 -23.44 -74.37
N GLU A 161 44.49 -22.87 -75.52
CA GLU A 161 43.88 -23.50 -76.73
C GLU A 161 43.91 -22.39 -77.81
N GLU A 162 44.72 -22.38 -78.86
CA GLU A 162 45.08 -23.36 -79.91
C GLU A 162 44.05 -23.40 -81.07
N ASP A 163 44.62 -23.25 -82.27
CA ASP A 163 44.13 -23.55 -83.63
C ASP A 163 42.84 -22.90 -84.21
N ASP A 164 42.98 -22.20 -85.34
CA ASP A 164 42.88 -22.88 -86.64
C ASP A 164 43.20 -21.92 -87.81
N ALA A 165 44.14 -22.35 -88.64
CA ALA A 165 44.30 -21.86 -90.01
C ALA A 165 43.17 -22.43 -90.88
N PRO A 166 42.82 -21.76 -92.00
CA PRO A 166 42.97 -22.49 -93.25
C PRO A 166 43.58 -21.63 -94.38
N GLU A 167 44.70 -22.14 -94.88
CA GLU A 167 45.01 -22.50 -96.26
C GLU A 167 44.10 -22.07 -97.45
N VAL A 168 44.81 -21.74 -98.55
CA VAL A 168 44.50 -21.76 -100.01
C VAL A 168 43.51 -20.73 -100.61
N GLU A 169 44.01 -19.85 -101.50
CA GLU A 169 43.82 -19.91 -102.98
C GLU A 169 44.25 -18.60 -103.68
N GLU A 170 45.25 -18.69 -104.55
CA GLU A 170 45.40 -17.82 -105.74
C GLU A 170 44.10 -17.89 -106.56
N PRO A 171 43.63 -16.77 -107.14
CA PRO A 171 43.86 -16.64 -108.58
C PRO A 171 44.06 -15.19 -109.09
N GLU A 172 45.00 -15.07 -110.02
CA GLU A 172 44.75 -14.60 -111.38
C GLU A 172 44.47 -13.09 -111.63
N ALA A 173 45.29 -12.58 -112.56
CA ALA A 173 45.37 -11.21 -113.01
C ALA A 173 44.12 -10.72 -113.76
N ALA A 174 43.67 -9.51 -113.45
CA ALA A 174 42.71 -8.73 -114.24
C ALA A 174 42.94 -7.21 -114.02
N PRO A 175 42.45 -6.35 -114.92
CA PRO A 175 43.22 -5.28 -115.56
C PRO A 175 43.42 -4.04 -114.68
N GLN A 176 44.58 -3.39 -114.83
CA GLN A 176 44.88 -2.09 -114.23
C GLN A 176 43.81 -1.07 -114.62
N PRO A 177 43.07 -0.50 -113.66
CA PRO A 177 42.28 0.70 -113.90
C PRO A 177 43.18 1.93 -113.87
N ASP A 178 42.77 2.96 -114.61
CA ASP A 178 43.46 4.24 -114.79
C ASP A 178 43.96 4.82 -113.44
N PRO A 179 45.25 5.24 -113.32
CA PRO A 179 45.85 5.69 -112.05
C PRO A 179 45.17 6.90 -111.39
N ALA A 180 44.23 7.56 -112.07
CA ALA A 180 43.47 8.68 -111.54
C ALA A 180 42.31 8.26 -110.60
N GLU A 181 41.59 7.17 -110.89
CA GLU A 181 40.42 6.76 -110.10
C GLU A 181 40.80 5.96 -108.83
N GLN A 182 41.89 5.18 -108.86
CA GLN A 182 42.42 4.50 -107.67
C GLN A 182 42.95 5.47 -106.62
N ALA A 183 43.52 6.60 -107.05
CA ALA A 183 43.99 7.64 -106.15
C ALA A 183 42.84 8.34 -105.40
N GLU A 184 41.67 8.45 -106.02
CA GLU A 184 40.49 9.07 -105.42
C GLU A 184 39.79 8.12 -104.44
N LEU A 185 39.66 6.83 -104.78
CA LEU A 185 39.14 5.81 -103.85
C LEU A 185 40.04 5.65 -102.62
N ALA A 186 41.37 5.64 -102.81
CA ALA A 186 42.33 5.61 -101.72
C ALA A 186 42.26 6.85 -100.81
N ARG A 187 41.90 8.02 -101.34
CA ARG A 187 41.65 9.23 -100.55
C ARG A 187 40.35 9.14 -99.75
N GLN A 188 39.27 8.65 -100.35
CA GLN A 188 37.99 8.45 -99.65
C GLN A 188 38.13 7.40 -98.53
N ASP A 189 38.86 6.32 -98.76
CA ASP A 189 39.15 5.31 -97.73
C ASP A 189 40.04 5.88 -96.61
N ALA A 190 41.00 6.74 -96.94
CA ALA A 190 41.81 7.44 -95.94
C ALA A 190 40.98 8.43 -95.10
N GLU A 191 40.03 9.14 -95.72
CA GLU A 191 39.11 10.03 -95.00
C GLU A 191 38.13 9.27 -94.11
N ARG A 192 37.59 8.15 -94.60
CA ARG A 192 36.72 7.27 -93.79
C ARG A 192 37.47 6.70 -92.59
N LYS A 193 38.72 6.25 -92.77
CA LYS A 193 39.59 5.79 -91.68
C LYS A 193 39.89 6.90 -90.67
N ARG A 194 40.05 8.16 -91.11
CA ARG A 194 40.21 9.31 -90.21
C ARG A 194 38.94 9.58 -89.41
N LEU A 195 37.76 9.50 -90.02
CA LEU A 195 36.48 9.67 -89.32
C LEU A 195 36.21 8.53 -88.33
N GLU A 196 36.54 7.28 -88.69
CA GLU A 196 36.42 6.13 -87.79
C GLU A 196 37.42 6.22 -86.62
N ALA A 197 38.65 6.67 -86.87
CA ALA A 197 39.63 6.93 -85.81
C ALA A 197 39.18 8.05 -84.85
N LEU A 198 38.61 9.14 -85.37
CA LEU A 198 38.07 10.23 -84.56
C LEU A 198 36.86 9.78 -83.73
N LYS A 199 35.99 8.94 -84.30
CA LYS A 199 34.86 8.34 -83.58
C LYS A 199 35.32 7.37 -82.49
N ALA A 200 36.34 6.55 -82.76
CA ALA A 200 36.94 5.66 -81.77
C ALA A 200 37.63 6.43 -80.63
N GLU A 201 38.25 7.57 -80.93
CA GLU A 201 38.83 8.46 -79.92
C GLU A 201 37.74 9.10 -79.04
N GLN A 202 36.64 9.57 -79.63
CA GLN A 202 35.49 10.08 -78.89
C GLN A 202 34.85 9.00 -77.99
N GLU A 203 34.76 7.76 -78.46
CA GLU A 203 34.23 6.65 -77.67
C GLU A 203 35.17 6.29 -76.51
N ARG A 204 36.49 6.34 -76.71
CA ARG A 204 37.48 6.16 -75.64
C ARG A 204 37.39 7.27 -74.60
N GLN A 205 37.22 8.53 -75.02
CA GLN A 205 37.02 9.65 -74.10
C GLN A 205 35.72 9.49 -73.29
N ALA A 206 34.60 9.15 -73.94
CA ALA A 206 33.33 8.88 -73.26
C ALA A 206 33.41 7.69 -72.28
N ALA A 207 34.12 6.62 -72.65
CA ALA A 207 34.35 5.47 -71.79
C ALA A 207 35.25 5.80 -70.58
N GLU A 208 36.27 6.65 -70.78
CA GLU A 208 37.12 7.13 -69.70
C GLU A 208 36.34 8.04 -68.73
N GLU A 209 35.53 8.95 -69.25
CA GLU A 209 34.63 9.80 -68.45
C GLU A 209 33.62 8.97 -67.66
N ALA A 210 33.01 7.96 -68.28
CA ALA A 210 32.09 7.05 -67.58
C ALA A 210 32.81 6.25 -66.46
N LYS A 211 34.07 5.84 -66.67
CA LYS A 211 34.88 5.21 -65.61
C LYS A 211 35.19 6.20 -64.48
N ARG A 212 35.52 7.46 -64.80
CA ARG A 212 35.76 8.52 -63.81
C ARG A 212 34.50 8.85 -63.01
N GLN A 213 33.33 8.92 -63.65
CA GLN A 213 32.04 9.14 -62.98
C GLN A 213 31.70 7.99 -62.03
N LYS A 214 31.81 6.73 -62.48
CA LYS A 214 31.59 5.57 -61.61
C LYS A 214 32.55 5.51 -60.42
N ALA A 215 33.81 5.90 -60.62
CA ALA A 215 34.79 5.99 -59.54
C ALA A 215 34.47 7.12 -58.55
N ALA A 216 33.97 8.26 -59.04
CA ALA A 216 33.54 9.37 -58.19
C ALA A 216 32.28 9.02 -57.38
N GLU A 217 31.27 8.41 -57.99
CA GLU A 217 30.04 7.95 -57.33
C GLU A 217 30.35 6.89 -56.27
N LYS A 218 31.25 5.94 -56.55
CA LYS A 218 31.70 4.94 -55.57
C LYS A 218 32.37 5.61 -54.36
N ARG A 219 33.21 6.62 -54.58
CA ARG A 219 33.85 7.38 -53.49
C ARG A 219 32.83 8.20 -52.69
N GLU A 220 31.81 8.73 -53.34
CA GLU A 220 30.74 9.45 -52.64
C GLU A 220 29.89 8.51 -51.78
N MET A 221 29.54 7.32 -52.29
CA MET A 221 28.85 6.31 -51.49
C MET A 221 29.69 5.84 -50.31
N GLU A 222 31.00 5.65 -50.48
CA GLU A 222 31.91 5.29 -49.39
C GLU A 222 32.00 6.41 -48.34
N ARG A 223 32.04 7.68 -48.76
CA ARG A 223 31.99 8.83 -47.85
C ARG A 223 30.68 8.89 -47.06
N ARG A 224 29.54 8.72 -47.71
CA ARG A 224 28.22 8.69 -47.05
C ARG A 224 28.11 7.51 -46.08
N ALA A 225 28.65 6.34 -46.44
CA ALA A 225 28.68 5.18 -45.55
C ALA A 225 29.58 5.42 -44.33
N ALA A 226 30.74 6.06 -44.51
CA ALA A 226 31.64 6.42 -43.42
C ALA A 226 31.02 7.49 -42.49
N GLU A 227 30.31 8.48 -43.05
CA GLU A 227 29.59 9.48 -42.26
C GLU A 227 28.43 8.87 -41.47
N ALA A 228 27.63 8.00 -42.10
CA ALA A 228 26.56 7.27 -41.42
C ALA A 228 27.10 6.38 -40.28
N ALA A 229 28.27 5.77 -40.46
CA ALA A 229 28.93 5.00 -39.42
C ALA A 229 29.39 5.87 -38.23
N LYS A 230 29.91 7.09 -38.51
CA LYS A 230 30.27 8.06 -37.45
C LYS A 230 29.04 8.54 -36.67
N VAL A 231 27.97 8.93 -37.37
CA VAL A 231 26.72 9.35 -36.72
C VAL A 231 26.14 8.22 -35.86
N LYS A 232 26.19 6.97 -36.33
CA LYS A 232 25.73 5.82 -35.53
C LYS A 232 26.60 5.59 -34.29
N ALA A 233 27.92 5.76 -34.39
CA ALA A 233 28.83 5.64 -33.26
C ALA A 233 28.60 6.75 -32.22
N GLU A 234 28.37 8.00 -32.66
CA GLU A 234 28.03 9.12 -31.79
C GLU A 234 26.68 8.91 -31.08
N GLN A 235 25.65 8.44 -31.80
CA GLN A 235 24.37 8.07 -31.20
C GLN A 235 24.52 6.99 -30.13
N GLU A 236 25.39 6.00 -30.34
CA GLU A 236 25.67 4.97 -29.34
C GLU A 236 26.41 5.55 -28.11
N GLN A 237 27.34 6.48 -28.30
CA GLN A 237 28.01 7.16 -27.19
C GLN A 237 27.03 8.01 -26.36
N VAL A 238 26.16 8.79 -27.02
CA VAL A 238 25.11 9.57 -26.33
C VAL A 238 24.14 8.65 -25.59
N ALA A 239 23.77 7.50 -26.17
CA ALA A 239 22.92 6.53 -25.50
C ALA A 239 23.59 5.92 -24.25
N LYS A 240 24.90 5.61 -24.33
CA LYS A 240 25.69 5.11 -23.20
C LYS A 240 25.85 6.17 -22.11
N GLU A 241 26.11 7.41 -22.48
CA GLU A 241 26.23 8.52 -21.52
C GLU A 241 24.90 8.77 -20.81
N LYS A 242 23.78 8.79 -21.56
CA LYS A 242 22.45 8.94 -20.98
C LYS A 242 22.12 7.79 -20.02
N ALA A 243 22.46 6.55 -20.37
CA ALA A 243 22.30 5.40 -19.49
C ALA A 243 23.17 5.51 -18.22
N ALA A 244 24.40 6.02 -18.33
CA ALA A 244 25.27 6.27 -17.19
C ALA A 244 24.73 7.38 -16.27
N GLN A 245 24.20 8.47 -16.85
CA GLN A 245 23.55 9.55 -16.10
C GLN A 245 22.29 9.05 -15.37
N GLU A 246 21.49 8.20 -16.00
CA GLU A 246 20.31 7.60 -15.37
C GLU A 246 20.69 6.67 -14.20
N LEU A 247 21.76 5.89 -14.33
CA LEU A 247 22.27 5.07 -13.23
C LEU A 247 22.76 5.91 -12.05
N LEU A 248 23.48 7.01 -12.31
CA LEU A 248 23.92 7.94 -11.27
C LEU A 248 22.73 8.63 -10.58
N ALA A 249 21.70 9.03 -11.32
CA ALA A 249 20.48 9.59 -10.76
C ALA A 249 19.72 8.56 -9.90
N ALA A 250 19.62 7.31 -10.36
CA ALA A 250 18.99 6.23 -9.62
C ALA A 250 19.78 5.87 -8.34
N GLU A 251 21.11 5.91 -8.38
CA GLU A 251 21.95 5.69 -7.21
C GLU A 251 21.78 6.82 -6.17
N ARG A 252 21.78 8.08 -6.60
CA ARG A 252 21.50 9.23 -5.71
C ARG A 252 20.13 9.11 -5.05
N ALA A 253 19.10 8.75 -5.81
CA ALA A 253 17.76 8.52 -5.26
C ALA A 253 17.71 7.35 -4.25
N ARG A 254 18.56 6.32 -4.41
CA ARG A 254 18.70 5.25 -3.42
C ARG A 254 19.42 5.73 -2.16
N GLN A 255 20.47 6.52 -2.30
CA GLN A 255 21.20 7.10 -1.18
C GLN A 255 20.32 8.05 -0.36
N GLU A 256 19.51 8.89 -1.02
CA GLU A 256 18.55 9.78 -0.37
C GLU A 256 17.48 9.01 0.40
N LYS A 257 16.92 7.95 -0.19
CA LYS A 257 15.96 7.07 0.51
C LYS A 257 16.58 6.41 1.74
N LEU A 258 17.82 5.94 1.65
CA LEU A 258 18.55 5.38 2.79
C LEU A 258 18.84 6.44 3.86
N ALA A 259 19.13 7.68 3.47
CA ALA A 259 19.32 8.78 4.41
C ALA A 259 18.02 9.11 5.16
N LEU A 260 16.89 9.22 4.44
CA LEU A 260 15.57 9.47 5.03
C LEU A 260 15.13 8.30 5.95
N GLU A 261 15.43 7.06 5.58
CA GLU A 261 15.14 5.90 6.42
C GLU A 261 15.98 5.92 7.71
N ARG A 262 17.26 6.31 7.63
CA ARG A 262 18.12 6.49 8.80
C ARG A 262 17.62 7.62 9.70
N GLU A 263 17.16 8.72 9.13
CA GLU A 263 16.57 9.84 9.86
C GLU A 263 15.30 9.42 10.59
N ARG A 264 14.37 8.71 9.92
CA ARG A 264 13.17 8.15 10.56
C ARG A 264 13.49 7.18 11.68
N MET A 265 14.52 6.35 11.52
CA MET A 265 14.98 5.43 12.57
C MET A 265 15.62 6.19 13.74
N ALA A 266 16.29 7.32 13.49
CA ALA A 266 16.83 8.17 14.54
C ALA A 266 15.71 8.93 15.28
N GLU A 267 14.73 9.46 14.57
CA GLU A 267 13.56 10.13 15.14
C GLU A 267 12.71 9.15 15.96
N ALA A 268 12.43 7.95 15.46
CA ALA A 268 11.71 6.92 16.20
C ALA A 268 12.44 6.50 17.48
N LYS A 269 13.79 6.41 17.45
CA LYS A 269 14.60 6.17 18.65
C LYS A 269 14.55 7.34 19.62
N ALA A 270 14.61 8.58 19.13
CA ALA A 270 14.50 9.77 19.96
C ALA A 270 13.12 9.87 20.64
N GLU A 271 12.05 9.55 19.90
CA GLU A 271 10.69 9.48 20.44
C GLU A 271 10.57 8.37 21.49
N GLN A 272 11.14 7.19 21.25
CA GLN A 272 11.16 6.11 22.24
C GLN A 272 11.87 6.53 23.53
N VAL A 273 12.99 7.23 23.44
CA VAL A 273 13.71 7.76 24.61
C VAL A 273 12.85 8.80 25.35
N ARG A 274 12.14 9.68 24.62
CA ARG A 274 11.20 10.66 25.21
C ARG A 274 10.06 9.97 25.96
N ARG A 275 9.43 8.96 25.36
CA ARG A 275 8.35 8.18 26.00
C ARG A 275 8.82 7.46 27.26
N VAL A 276 10.04 6.90 27.27
CA VAL A 276 10.61 6.27 28.47
C VAL A 276 10.92 7.32 29.54
N ALA A 277 11.41 8.50 29.17
CA ALA A 277 11.66 9.59 30.11
C ALA A 277 10.36 10.14 30.72
N GLU A 278 9.32 10.30 29.90
CA GLU A 278 8.00 10.74 30.35
C GLU A 278 7.33 9.70 31.27
N ALA A 279 7.40 8.41 30.92
CA ALA A 279 6.89 7.34 31.77
C ALA A 279 7.58 7.31 33.15
N LYS A 280 8.91 7.53 33.19
CA LYS A 280 9.64 7.65 34.46
C LYS A 280 9.21 8.85 35.29
N ARG A 281 8.96 10.00 34.66
CA ARG A 281 8.44 11.19 35.35
C ARG A 281 7.03 10.95 35.90
N ALA A 282 6.16 10.31 35.13
CA ALA A 282 4.80 9.97 35.58
C ALA A 282 4.82 8.96 36.75
N GLU A 283 5.75 7.99 36.74
CA GLU A 283 5.94 7.06 37.86
C GLU A 283 6.43 7.77 39.13
N GLN A 284 7.35 8.73 39.00
CA GLN A 284 7.79 9.58 40.11
C GLN A 284 6.65 10.43 40.67
N GLU A 285 5.84 11.08 39.83
CA GLU A 285 4.68 11.85 40.29
C GLU A 285 3.66 10.96 41.03
N LEU A 286 3.43 9.73 40.57
CA LEU A 286 2.58 8.78 41.27
C LEU A 286 3.15 8.35 42.63
N GLN A 287 4.47 8.21 42.75
CA GLN A 287 5.12 7.94 44.04
C GLN A 287 4.95 9.12 45.00
N GLU A 288 5.21 10.35 44.55
CA GLU A 288 5.02 11.56 45.35
C GLU A 288 3.56 11.74 45.79
N ARG A 289 2.59 11.46 44.90
CA ARG A 289 1.16 11.48 45.27
C ARG A 289 0.80 10.44 46.33
N ARG A 290 1.36 9.22 46.23
CA ARG A 290 1.15 8.16 47.23
C ARG A 290 1.75 8.54 48.58
N GLU A 291 2.94 9.14 48.59
CA GLU A 291 3.57 9.62 49.81
C GLU A 291 2.76 10.76 50.45
N ALA A 292 2.30 11.72 49.66
CA ALA A 292 1.44 12.81 50.12
C ALA A 292 0.08 12.31 50.65
N GLU A 293 -0.50 11.28 50.03
CA GLU A 293 -1.74 10.65 50.52
C GLU A 293 -1.52 9.92 51.85
N MET A 294 -0.41 9.20 51.99
CA MET A 294 -0.03 8.54 53.25
C MET A 294 0.21 9.56 54.36
N GLU A 295 0.83 10.69 54.07
CA GLU A 295 1.02 11.79 55.02
C GLU A 295 -0.32 12.40 55.45
N ARG A 296 -1.26 12.61 54.51
CA ARG A 296 -2.62 13.07 54.82
C ARG A 296 -3.37 12.10 55.74
N ILE A 297 -3.28 10.80 55.48
CA ILE A 297 -3.91 9.77 56.33
C ILE A 297 -3.26 9.78 57.73
N ALA A 298 -1.94 9.93 57.82
CA ALA A 298 -1.24 10.02 59.11
C ALA A 298 -1.65 11.28 59.89
N ALA A 299 -1.73 12.44 59.24
CA ALA A 299 -2.19 13.69 59.85
C ALA A 299 -3.64 13.59 60.35
N GLN A 300 -4.53 12.96 59.57
CA GLN A 300 -5.92 12.75 59.95
C GLN A 300 -6.04 11.82 61.18
N ARG A 301 -5.22 10.76 61.25
CA ARG A 301 -5.17 9.88 62.43
C ARG A 301 -4.68 10.61 63.68
N ALA A 302 -3.66 11.47 63.54
CA ALA A 302 -3.16 12.28 64.65
C ALA A 302 -4.22 13.27 65.17
N GLN A 303 -5.03 13.86 64.30
CA GLN A 303 -6.16 14.71 64.71
C GLN A 303 -7.27 13.90 65.40
N ALA A 304 -7.61 12.72 64.88
CA ALA A 304 -8.62 11.85 65.49
C ALA A 304 -8.19 11.37 66.89
N GLU A 305 -6.90 11.07 67.08
CA GLU A 305 -6.36 10.70 68.39
C GLU A 305 -6.42 11.85 69.40
N LYS A 306 -6.12 13.09 68.96
CA LYS A 306 -6.27 14.29 69.81
C LYS A 306 -7.72 14.48 70.26
N GLN A 307 -8.68 14.36 69.35
CA GLN A 307 -10.11 14.44 69.68
C GLN A 307 -10.57 13.32 70.62
N ALA A 308 -10.02 12.11 70.47
CA ALA A 308 -10.34 11.00 71.36
C ALA A 308 -9.82 11.26 72.79
N ARG A 309 -8.59 11.77 72.94
CA ARG A 309 -8.02 12.14 74.25
C ARG A 309 -8.78 13.28 74.93
N GLU A 310 -9.21 14.28 74.16
CA GLU A 310 -10.02 15.38 74.69
C GLU A 310 -11.39 14.89 75.20
N ARG A 311 -12.04 13.96 74.47
CA ARG A 311 -13.28 13.32 74.92
C ARG A 311 -13.08 12.45 76.17
N GLU A 312 -11.94 11.78 76.29
CA GLU A 312 -11.60 10.99 77.47
C GLU A 312 -11.37 11.88 78.70
N GLN A 313 -10.72 13.03 78.53
CA GLN A 313 -10.56 14.03 79.61
C GLN A 313 -11.91 14.58 80.08
N LEU A 314 -12.80 14.94 79.16
CA LEU A 314 -14.15 15.40 79.50
C LEU A 314 -15.00 14.32 80.20
N ALA A 315 -14.80 13.04 79.86
CA ALA A 315 -15.48 11.93 80.52
C ALA A 315 -14.92 11.66 81.93
N ALA A 316 -13.61 11.76 82.11
CA ALA A 316 -12.94 11.61 83.40
C ALA A 316 -13.34 12.73 84.37
N GLU A 317 -13.38 13.98 83.91
CA GLU A 317 -13.79 15.14 84.72
C GLU A 317 -15.25 15.00 85.20
N LYS A 318 -16.17 14.56 84.33
CA LYS A 318 -17.57 14.28 84.72
C LYS A 318 -17.67 13.16 85.76
N ALA A 319 -16.85 12.12 85.64
CA ALA A 319 -16.84 11.03 86.61
C ALA A 319 -16.29 11.46 87.98
N GLU A 320 -15.40 12.44 88.03
CA GLU A 320 -14.89 13.03 89.27
C GLU A 320 -15.94 13.91 89.95
N GLN A 321 -16.64 14.76 89.20
CA GLN A 321 -17.76 15.56 89.70
C GLN A 321 -18.89 14.69 90.30
N GLU A 322 -19.19 13.54 89.69
CA GLU A 322 -20.19 12.61 90.20
C GLU A 322 -19.75 11.93 91.51
N ARG A 323 -18.45 11.66 91.68
CA ARG A 323 -17.88 11.10 92.92
C ARG A 323 -17.94 12.08 94.08
N GLU A 324 -17.69 13.36 93.83
CA GLU A 324 -17.81 14.39 94.87
C GLU A 324 -19.26 14.56 95.32
N ALA A 325 -20.21 14.56 94.38
CA ALA A 325 -21.65 14.61 94.70
C ALA A 325 -22.15 13.36 95.46
N ALA A 326 -21.58 12.18 95.19
CA ALA A 326 -21.90 10.95 95.91
C ALA A 326 -21.35 10.96 97.35
N ALA A 327 -20.12 11.46 97.55
CA ALA A 327 -19.50 11.55 98.87
C ALA A 327 -20.23 12.54 99.80
N GLU A 328 -20.81 13.61 99.26
CA GLU A 328 -21.62 14.56 100.03
C GLU A 328 -22.96 13.94 100.51
N ARG A 329 -23.59 13.10 99.69
CA ARG A 329 -24.80 12.36 100.06
C ARG A 329 -24.55 11.32 101.16
N GLU A 330 -23.37 10.69 101.13
CA GLU A 330 -23.00 9.71 102.16
C GLU A 330 -22.77 10.39 103.54
N ARG A 331 -22.20 11.61 103.57
CA ARG A 331 -22.05 12.39 104.80
C ARG A 331 -23.40 12.80 105.41
N ALA A 332 -24.40 13.11 104.57
CA ALA A 332 -25.76 13.43 105.02
C ALA A 332 -26.52 12.22 105.60
N GLU A 333 -26.22 10.99 105.15
CA GLU A 333 -26.82 9.77 105.71
C GLU A 333 -26.18 9.32 107.03
N GLN A 334 -24.88 9.61 107.25
CA GLN A 334 -24.20 9.26 108.49
C GLN A 334 -24.73 10.05 109.70
N GLU A 335 -25.23 11.27 109.48
CA GLU A 335 -25.84 12.11 110.52
C GLU A 335 -27.21 11.58 110.99
N ARG A 336 -27.99 10.94 110.11
CA ARG A 336 -29.28 10.33 110.45
C ARG A 336 -29.16 9.02 111.25
N LYS A 337 -28.04 8.29 111.07
CA LYS A 337 -27.79 7.01 111.77
C LYS A 337 -27.33 7.17 113.21
N ALA A 338 -26.90 8.37 113.64
CA ALA A 338 -26.53 8.65 115.03
C ALA A 338 -27.75 8.80 115.96
N ALA A 339 -28.89 9.30 115.45
CA ALA A 339 -30.12 9.49 116.24
C ALA A 339 -30.90 8.18 116.51
N GLN A 340 -30.71 7.15 115.67
CA GLN A 340 -31.48 5.90 115.74
C GLN A 340 -30.87 4.83 116.66
N ARG A 341 -29.64 5.04 117.16
CA ARG A 341 -28.91 4.07 117.98
C ARG A 341 -29.31 4.02 119.45
N ALA A 342 -30.06 5.00 119.96
CA ALA A 342 -30.50 5.05 121.37
C ALA A 342 -31.76 4.19 121.66
N GLU A 343 -32.59 3.91 120.66
CA GLU A 343 -33.82 3.11 120.83
C GLU A 343 -33.63 1.61 120.53
N ALA A 344 -32.57 1.25 119.79
CA ALA A 344 -32.33 -0.12 119.34
C ALA A 344 -31.68 -1.03 120.41
N GLU A 345 -31.12 -0.48 121.48
CA GLU A 345 -30.34 -1.25 122.46
C GLU A 345 -31.20 -2.11 123.42
N ARG A 346 -32.50 -1.80 123.59
CA ARG A 346 -33.40 -2.60 124.43
C ARG A 346 -34.11 -3.75 123.71
N VAL A 347 -34.22 -3.70 122.38
CA VAL A 347 -34.81 -4.78 121.56
C VAL A 347 -33.75 -5.80 121.10
N ALA A 348 -32.46 -5.45 121.24
CA ALA A 348 -31.34 -6.28 120.78
C ALA A 348 -31.15 -7.57 121.59
N ARG A 349 -31.36 -7.56 122.92
CA ARG A 349 -31.04 -8.74 123.76
C ARG A 349 -32.03 -9.90 123.64
N GLU A 350 -33.24 -9.66 123.14
CA GLU A 350 -34.24 -10.72 122.94
C GLU A 350 -34.30 -11.21 121.48
N ARG A 351 -33.89 -10.37 120.51
CA ARG A 351 -33.73 -10.76 119.10
C ARG A 351 -32.41 -11.49 118.80
N GLU A 352 -31.40 -11.39 119.66
CA GLU A 352 -30.08 -12.01 119.47
C GLU A 352 -30.14 -13.55 119.52
N GLN A 353 -31.02 -14.13 120.34
CA GLN A 353 -31.17 -15.59 120.42
C GLN A 353 -31.98 -16.17 119.25
N LEU A 354 -32.93 -15.41 118.68
CA LEU A 354 -33.75 -15.83 117.52
C LEU A 354 -33.10 -15.47 116.15
N ALA A 355 -32.12 -14.56 116.14
CA ALA A 355 -31.36 -14.18 114.95
C ALA A 355 -30.13 -15.08 114.71
N ALA A 356 -29.51 -15.64 115.75
CA ALA A 356 -28.40 -16.57 115.61
C ALA A 356 -28.83 -17.87 114.87
N GLU A 357 -29.99 -18.41 115.21
CA GLU A 357 -30.53 -19.64 114.61
C GLU A 357 -30.99 -19.44 113.14
N LYS A 358 -31.66 -18.32 112.83
CA LYS A 358 -32.04 -17.96 111.45
C LYS A 358 -30.85 -17.53 110.58
N ALA A 359 -29.78 -17.01 111.18
CA ALA A 359 -28.54 -16.71 110.46
C ALA A 359 -27.77 -17.99 110.08
N GLU A 360 -27.86 -19.05 110.89
CA GLU A 360 -27.26 -20.34 110.57
C GLU A 360 -28.03 -21.08 109.46
N GLN A 361 -29.36 -21.05 109.49
CA GLN A 361 -30.20 -21.56 108.38
C GLN A 361 -29.95 -20.80 107.06
N ARG A 362 -29.86 -19.46 107.09
CA ARG A 362 -29.51 -18.68 105.89
C ARG A 362 -28.09 -18.91 105.38
N ARG A 363 -27.15 -19.26 106.25
CA ARG A 363 -25.78 -19.65 105.84
C ARG A 363 -25.77 -21.00 105.15
N GLN A 364 -26.60 -21.95 105.60
CA GLN A 364 -26.74 -23.25 104.96
C GLN A 364 -27.43 -23.14 103.59
N GLU A 365 -28.55 -22.40 103.49
CA GLU A 365 -29.23 -22.15 102.20
C GLU A 365 -28.36 -21.34 101.22
N ALA A 366 -27.60 -20.35 101.71
CA ALA A 366 -26.67 -19.59 100.87
C ALA A 366 -25.47 -20.44 100.42
N ALA A 367 -25.01 -21.40 101.24
CA ALA A 367 -23.95 -22.33 100.87
C ALA A 367 -24.44 -23.35 99.82
N GLU A 368 -25.67 -23.86 99.95
CA GLU A 368 -26.28 -24.75 98.96
C GLU A 368 -26.57 -24.03 97.64
N LYS A 369 -27.09 -22.81 97.69
CA LYS A 369 -27.34 -21.99 96.50
C LYS A 369 -26.04 -21.59 95.80
N LYS A 370 -24.94 -21.37 96.54
CA LYS A 370 -23.59 -21.20 95.97
C LYS A 370 -23.09 -22.48 95.32
N ARG A 371 -23.28 -23.65 95.93
CA ARG A 371 -22.92 -24.95 95.33
C ARG A 371 -23.71 -25.23 94.05
N GLN A 372 -25.01 -24.94 94.02
CA GLN A 372 -25.84 -25.07 92.83
C GLN A 372 -25.47 -24.06 91.73
N ALA A 373 -25.16 -22.80 92.10
CA ALA A 373 -24.70 -21.80 91.14
C ALA A 373 -23.32 -22.15 90.56
N GLU A 374 -22.41 -22.71 91.36
CA GLU A 374 -21.09 -23.16 90.92
C GLU A 374 -21.19 -24.39 90.01
N GLN A 375 -22.07 -25.35 90.32
CA GLN A 375 -22.36 -26.49 89.44
C GLN A 375 -22.97 -26.03 88.09
N ALA A 376 -23.92 -25.09 88.11
CA ALA A 376 -24.49 -24.52 86.89
C ALA A 376 -23.45 -23.74 86.05
N LEU A 377 -22.46 -23.11 86.69
CA LEU A 377 -21.37 -22.40 86.00
C LEU A 377 -20.35 -23.38 85.42
N GLN A 378 -20.10 -24.52 86.09
CA GLN A 378 -19.27 -25.59 85.56
C GLN A 378 -19.94 -26.30 84.36
N GLU A 379 -21.25 -26.53 84.39
CA GLU A 379 -21.98 -27.08 83.24
C GLU A 379 -22.00 -26.11 82.06
N LYS A 380 -22.24 -24.81 82.29
CA LYS A 380 -22.15 -23.80 81.21
C LYS A 380 -20.75 -23.72 80.60
N ARG A 381 -19.69 -23.83 81.42
CA ARG A 381 -18.31 -23.87 80.91
C ARG A 381 -18.03 -25.12 80.07
N LYS A 382 -18.52 -26.29 80.47
CA LYS A 382 -18.39 -27.52 79.67
C LYS A 382 -19.18 -27.43 78.36
N ALA A 383 -20.42 -26.94 78.40
CA ALA A 383 -21.24 -26.73 77.21
C ALA A 383 -20.65 -25.68 76.25
N GLU A 384 -20.02 -24.62 76.77
CA GLU A 384 -19.33 -23.62 75.94
C GLU A 384 -18.04 -24.19 75.31
N GLN A 385 -17.28 -24.99 76.06
CA GLN A 385 -16.10 -25.69 75.53
C GLN A 385 -16.47 -26.68 74.43
N GLU A 386 -17.57 -27.42 74.59
CA GLU A 386 -18.08 -28.34 73.57
C GLU A 386 -18.58 -27.61 72.32
N ARG A 387 -19.30 -26.49 72.48
CA ARG A 387 -19.68 -25.62 71.34
C ARG A 387 -18.48 -25.04 70.62
N ARG A 388 -17.42 -24.65 71.33
CA ARG A 388 -16.17 -24.18 70.70
C ARG A 388 -15.45 -25.30 69.95
N ALA A 389 -15.45 -26.52 70.47
CA ALA A 389 -14.88 -27.68 69.78
C ALA A 389 -15.67 -28.02 68.50
N ALA A 390 -17.01 -28.03 68.56
CA ALA A 390 -17.87 -28.25 67.40
C ALA A 390 -17.68 -27.17 66.32
N ARG A 391 -17.61 -25.89 66.70
CA ARG A 391 -17.38 -24.78 65.75
C ARG A 391 -16.01 -24.85 65.08
N ARG A 392 -14.97 -25.33 65.79
CA ARG A 392 -13.63 -25.53 65.21
C ARG A 392 -13.62 -26.68 64.21
N ALA A 393 -14.33 -27.77 64.50
CA ALA A 393 -14.47 -28.90 63.57
C ALA A 393 -15.23 -28.53 62.29
N GLU A 394 -16.30 -27.71 62.38
CA GLU A 394 -16.98 -27.17 61.20
C GLU A 394 -16.10 -26.21 60.40
N ALA A 395 -15.38 -25.31 61.07
CA ALA A 395 -14.48 -24.37 60.41
C ALA A 395 -13.36 -25.10 59.65
N GLU A 396 -12.84 -26.19 60.20
CA GLU A 396 -11.82 -27.02 59.54
C GLU A 396 -12.38 -27.76 58.32
N ARG A 397 -13.61 -28.29 58.38
CA ARG A 397 -14.26 -28.92 57.22
C ARG A 397 -14.47 -27.92 56.08
N LEU A 398 -14.92 -26.71 56.41
CA LEU A 398 -15.17 -25.65 55.43
C LEU A 398 -13.85 -25.12 54.82
N ALA A 399 -12.75 -25.14 55.58
CA ALA A 399 -11.42 -24.83 55.06
C ALA A 399 -10.92 -25.89 54.06
N ARG A 400 -11.09 -27.17 54.37
CA ARG A 400 -10.73 -28.28 53.45
C ARG A 400 -11.57 -28.29 52.18
N GLU A 401 -12.86 -27.97 52.27
CA GLU A 401 -13.74 -27.86 51.09
C GLU A 401 -13.33 -26.69 50.17
N ARG A 402 -12.95 -25.54 50.76
CA ARG A 402 -12.42 -24.41 49.99
C ARG A 402 -11.08 -24.72 49.33
N GLU A 403 -10.22 -25.50 49.99
CA GLU A 403 -8.96 -25.96 49.42
C GLU A 403 -9.18 -26.92 48.24
N GLN A 404 -10.12 -27.86 48.34
CA GLN A 404 -10.50 -28.75 47.24
C GLN A 404 -11.05 -27.98 46.03
N LEU A 405 -11.92 -26.98 46.26
CA LEU A 405 -12.42 -26.11 45.19
C LEU A 405 -11.33 -25.26 44.54
N ALA A 406 -10.31 -24.83 45.31
CA ALA A 406 -9.17 -24.10 44.77
C ALA A 406 -8.26 -25.02 43.94
N ALA A 407 -8.00 -26.25 44.41
CA ALA A 407 -7.23 -27.26 43.69
C ALA A 407 -7.92 -27.68 42.38
N GLU A 408 -9.24 -27.92 42.40
CA GLU A 408 -10.03 -28.27 41.20
C GLU A 408 -10.02 -27.15 40.16
N LYS A 409 -10.11 -25.88 40.59
CA LYS A 409 -9.99 -24.72 39.69
C LYS A 409 -8.59 -24.61 39.09
N ALA A 410 -7.54 -24.88 39.87
CA ALA A 410 -6.16 -24.89 39.38
C ALA A 410 -5.93 -26.01 38.35
N GLU A 411 -6.52 -27.19 38.56
CA GLU A 411 -6.44 -28.31 37.62
C GLU A 411 -7.20 -28.01 36.31
N LYS A 412 -8.42 -27.45 36.39
CA LYS A 412 -9.18 -26.99 35.21
C LYS A 412 -8.42 -25.94 34.40
N LEU A 413 -7.73 -25.02 35.06
CA LEU A 413 -6.89 -24.03 34.38
C LEU A 413 -5.67 -24.67 33.70
N ARG A 414 -5.05 -25.70 34.30
CA ARG A 414 -3.96 -26.46 33.68
C ARG A 414 -4.43 -27.23 32.45
N LEU A 415 -5.58 -27.88 32.51
CA LEU A 415 -6.18 -28.58 31.35
C LEU A 415 -6.50 -27.59 30.22
N ALA A 416 -7.11 -26.44 30.54
CA ALA A 416 -7.40 -25.39 29.56
C ALA A 416 -6.11 -24.82 28.93
N ALA A 417 -5.03 -24.70 29.69
CA ALA A 417 -3.72 -24.27 29.17
C ALA A 417 -3.09 -25.31 28.23
N VAL A 418 -3.20 -26.61 28.56
CA VAL A 418 -2.71 -27.70 27.71
C VAL A 418 -3.51 -27.80 26.41
N GLU A 419 -4.84 -27.66 26.46
CA GLU A 419 -5.66 -27.63 25.25
C GLU A 419 -5.34 -26.43 24.34
N LYS A 420 -5.10 -25.25 24.93
CA LYS A 420 -4.68 -24.07 24.16
C LYS A 420 -3.33 -24.30 23.48
N LYS A 421 -2.36 -24.93 24.16
CA LYS A 421 -1.07 -25.29 23.55
C LYS A 421 -1.27 -26.27 22.39
N ARG A 422 -2.11 -27.30 22.57
CA ARG A 422 -2.40 -28.29 21.52
C ARG A 422 -3.07 -27.66 20.29
N LYS A 423 -4.03 -26.74 20.49
CA LYS A 423 -4.66 -25.98 19.40
C LYS A 423 -3.67 -25.05 18.70
N ALA A 424 -2.79 -24.39 19.44
CA ALA A 424 -1.75 -23.54 18.86
C ALA A 424 -0.74 -24.34 18.03
N GLU A 425 -0.34 -25.52 18.50
CA GLU A 425 0.55 -26.43 17.79
C GLU A 425 -0.10 -26.99 16.51
N GLN A 426 -1.38 -27.36 16.56
CA GLN A 426 -2.14 -27.76 15.37
C GLN A 426 -2.19 -26.64 14.33
N LEU A 427 -2.42 -25.40 14.75
CA LEU A 427 -2.47 -24.24 13.86
C LEU A 427 -1.09 -23.95 13.23
N LEU A 428 0.00 -24.17 13.97
CA LEU A 428 1.35 -24.10 13.41
C LEU A 428 1.62 -25.21 12.38
N GLN A 429 1.20 -26.45 12.66
CA GLN A 429 1.31 -27.54 11.69
C GLN A 429 0.49 -27.28 10.42
N GLU A 430 -0.72 -26.75 10.55
CA GLU A 430 -1.56 -26.37 9.41
C GLU A 430 -0.92 -25.24 8.59
N ARG A 431 -0.35 -24.22 9.25
CA ARG A 431 0.41 -23.16 8.56
C ARG A 431 1.63 -23.68 7.83
N LEU A 432 2.38 -24.61 8.42
CA LEU A 432 3.54 -25.23 7.76
C LEU A 432 3.12 -26.04 6.54
N LYS A 433 2.02 -26.80 6.62
CA LYS A 433 1.46 -27.53 5.47
C LYS A 433 0.98 -26.58 4.38
N ALA A 434 0.26 -25.52 4.73
CA ALA A 434 -0.21 -24.50 3.79
C ALA A 434 0.97 -23.75 3.12
N GLU A 435 2.06 -23.50 3.86
CA GLU A 435 3.27 -22.88 3.29
C GLU A 435 4.00 -23.84 2.33
N GLN A 436 4.09 -25.13 2.67
CA GLN A 436 4.64 -26.15 1.76
C GLN A 436 3.81 -26.28 0.49
N GLU A 437 2.48 -26.27 0.60
CA GLU A 437 1.57 -26.30 -0.54
C GLU A 437 1.71 -25.06 -1.42
N ARG A 438 1.83 -23.87 -0.82
CA ARG A 438 2.12 -22.63 -1.57
C ARG A 438 3.45 -22.70 -2.32
N LYS A 439 4.51 -23.23 -1.70
CA LYS A 439 5.81 -23.42 -2.36
C LYS A 439 5.71 -24.45 -3.50
N ALA A 440 4.95 -25.52 -3.33
CA ALA A 440 4.71 -26.51 -4.38
C ALA A 440 3.91 -25.90 -5.55
N ALA A 441 2.85 -25.16 -5.27
CA ALA A 441 2.06 -24.45 -6.28
C ALA A 441 2.89 -23.40 -7.03
N GLN A 442 3.76 -22.67 -6.34
CA GLN A 442 4.67 -21.71 -6.96
C GLN A 442 5.69 -22.39 -7.89
N ARG A 443 6.25 -23.53 -7.49
CA ARG A 443 7.15 -24.33 -8.35
C ARG A 443 6.41 -24.85 -9.59
N ALA A 444 5.20 -25.36 -9.42
CA ALA A 444 4.37 -25.80 -10.55
C ALA A 444 4.03 -24.66 -11.53
N GLN A 445 3.79 -23.44 -11.02
CA GLN A 445 3.60 -22.26 -11.87
C GLN A 445 4.89 -21.87 -12.61
N GLN A 446 6.04 -21.92 -11.94
CA GLN A 446 7.34 -21.65 -12.58
C GLN A 446 7.66 -22.67 -13.67
N GLU A 447 7.35 -23.94 -13.45
CA GLU A 447 7.53 -25.01 -14.44
C GLU A 447 6.62 -24.83 -15.64
N ARG A 448 5.34 -24.46 -15.43
CA ARG A 448 4.42 -24.12 -16.52
C ARG A 448 4.91 -22.93 -17.36
N LEU A 449 5.39 -21.88 -16.71
CA LEU A 449 5.96 -20.71 -17.41
C LEU A 449 7.26 -21.07 -18.14
N ALA A 450 8.07 -21.98 -17.61
CA ALA A 450 9.27 -22.47 -18.29
C ALA A 450 8.91 -23.27 -19.56
N LEU A 451 7.96 -24.19 -19.45
CA LEU A 451 7.44 -24.96 -20.60
C LEU A 451 6.79 -24.05 -21.64
N GLU A 452 6.02 -23.04 -21.23
CA GLU A 452 5.41 -22.09 -22.16
C GLU A 452 6.47 -21.28 -22.91
N ARG A 453 7.54 -20.85 -22.22
CA ARG A 453 8.69 -20.18 -22.86
C ARG A 453 9.43 -21.10 -23.82
N GLU A 454 9.59 -22.37 -23.48
CA GLU A 454 10.21 -23.38 -24.35
C GLU A 454 9.37 -23.61 -25.61
N MET A 455 8.06 -23.78 -25.47
CA MET A 455 7.14 -23.89 -26.60
C MET A 455 7.14 -22.64 -27.49
N ALA A 456 7.18 -21.45 -26.89
CA ALA A 456 7.28 -20.20 -27.64
C ALA A 456 8.62 -20.06 -28.38
N ALA A 457 9.73 -20.51 -27.77
CA ALA A 457 11.04 -20.53 -28.40
C ALA A 457 11.08 -21.55 -29.56
N ALA A 458 10.53 -22.75 -29.36
CA ALA A 458 10.41 -23.77 -30.40
C ALA A 458 9.58 -23.27 -31.60
N LYS A 459 8.42 -22.65 -31.34
CA LYS A 459 7.58 -22.06 -32.39
C LYS A 459 8.29 -20.95 -33.16
N LYS A 460 9.07 -20.09 -32.49
CA LYS A 460 9.88 -19.07 -33.16
C LYS A 460 10.99 -19.68 -34.01
N ALA A 461 11.65 -20.73 -33.53
CA ALA A 461 12.67 -21.44 -34.30
C ALA A 461 12.08 -22.11 -35.54
N GLU A 462 10.88 -22.69 -35.44
CA GLU A 462 10.14 -23.24 -36.56
C GLU A 462 9.76 -22.16 -37.58
N GLN A 463 9.22 -21.02 -37.13
CA GLN A 463 8.93 -19.87 -37.99
C GLN A 463 10.17 -19.36 -38.74
N GLN A 464 11.32 -19.31 -38.06
CA GLN A 464 12.58 -18.93 -38.70
C GLN A 464 13.03 -19.96 -39.74
N ARG A 465 12.84 -21.25 -39.49
CA ARG A 465 13.12 -22.32 -40.48
C ARG A 465 12.23 -22.20 -41.71
N VAL A 466 10.94 -21.96 -41.52
CA VAL A 466 9.99 -21.75 -42.62
C VAL A 466 10.36 -20.49 -43.41
N ALA A 467 10.60 -19.37 -42.74
CA ALA A 467 11.01 -18.12 -43.40
C ALA A 467 12.35 -18.26 -44.16
N ALA A 468 13.31 -19.01 -43.61
CA ALA A 468 14.57 -19.30 -44.30
C ALA A 468 14.37 -20.20 -45.52
N ALA A 469 13.47 -21.20 -45.43
CA ALA A 469 13.12 -22.05 -46.57
C ALA A 469 12.39 -21.27 -47.67
N GLU A 470 11.48 -20.37 -47.33
CA GLU A 470 10.80 -19.48 -48.28
C GLU A 470 11.78 -18.53 -48.97
N ARG A 471 12.74 -17.95 -48.23
CA ARG A 471 13.80 -17.12 -48.83
C ARG A 471 14.63 -17.90 -49.84
N LYS A 472 14.99 -19.15 -49.54
CA LYS A 472 15.71 -20.02 -50.48
C LYS A 472 14.88 -20.32 -51.73
N ARG A 473 13.57 -20.57 -51.57
CA ARG A 473 12.66 -20.77 -52.72
C ARG A 473 12.54 -19.51 -53.58
N ALA A 474 12.38 -18.35 -52.97
CA ALA A 474 12.31 -17.07 -53.68
C ALA A 474 13.62 -16.75 -54.43
N GLU A 475 14.78 -17.07 -53.84
CA GLU A 475 16.08 -16.91 -54.50
C GLU A 475 16.24 -17.85 -55.70
N GLN A 476 15.80 -19.11 -55.56
CA GLN A 476 15.78 -20.07 -56.67
C GLN A 476 14.86 -19.59 -57.81
N GLU A 477 13.65 -19.13 -57.50
CA GLU A 477 12.73 -18.61 -58.51
C GLU A 477 13.33 -17.38 -59.23
N LEU A 478 14.04 -16.51 -58.51
CA LEU A 478 14.73 -15.36 -59.11
C LEU A 478 15.87 -15.81 -60.03
N GLN A 479 16.63 -16.85 -59.66
CA GLN A 479 17.65 -17.44 -60.52
C GLN A 479 17.04 -18.09 -61.78
N GLU A 480 15.91 -18.81 -61.65
CA GLU A 480 15.18 -19.38 -62.78
C GLU A 480 14.64 -18.29 -63.71
N ARG A 481 14.08 -17.21 -63.17
CA ARG A 481 13.64 -16.05 -63.97
C ARG A 481 14.80 -15.41 -64.73
N LYS A 482 15.97 -15.24 -64.09
CA LYS A 482 17.17 -14.71 -64.75
C LYS A 482 17.65 -15.63 -65.87
N ARG A 483 17.62 -16.95 -65.68
CA ARG A 483 17.95 -17.92 -66.73
C ARG A 483 16.95 -17.84 -67.88
N ALA A 484 15.65 -17.84 -67.59
CA ALA A 484 14.61 -17.71 -68.60
C ALA A 484 14.70 -16.38 -69.38
N GLU A 485 15.08 -15.28 -68.72
CA GLU A 485 15.31 -13.99 -69.38
C GLU A 485 16.56 -14.02 -70.27
N ALA A 486 17.65 -14.63 -69.81
CA ALA A 486 18.85 -14.83 -70.62
C ALA A 486 18.56 -15.68 -71.86
N ASP A 487 17.79 -16.76 -71.72
CA ASP A 487 17.37 -17.64 -72.82
C ASP A 487 16.48 -16.88 -73.83
N ARG A 488 15.56 -16.03 -73.35
CA ARG A 488 14.77 -15.15 -74.24
C ARG A 488 15.64 -14.18 -75.01
N LEU A 489 16.65 -13.60 -74.36
CA LEU A 489 17.56 -12.66 -75.00
C LEU A 489 18.48 -13.35 -76.02
N ALA A 490 18.90 -14.60 -75.74
CA ALA A 490 19.62 -15.45 -76.69
C ALA A 490 18.74 -15.81 -77.90
N ALA A 491 17.47 -16.18 -77.68
CA ALA A 491 16.52 -16.46 -78.77
C ALA A 491 16.25 -15.24 -79.65
N LEU A 492 16.11 -14.04 -79.04
CA LEU A 492 15.96 -12.78 -79.79
C LEU A 492 17.22 -12.46 -80.63
N ARG A 493 18.42 -12.71 -80.10
CA ARG A 493 19.67 -12.56 -80.86
C ARG A 493 19.73 -13.53 -82.04
N ALA A 494 19.36 -14.79 -81.84
CA ALA A 494 19.32 -15.79 -82.91
C ALA A 494 18.31 -15.41 -84.01
N GLN A 495 17.13 -14.89 -83.65
CA GLN A 495 16.16 -14.38 -84.63
C GLN A 495 16.69 -13.15 -85.38
N ALA A 496 17.35 -12.23 -84.68
CA ALA A 496 17.97 -11.06 -85.31
C ALA A 496 19.07 -11.48 -86.31
N GLU A 497 19.86 -12.50 -85.98
CA GLU A 497 20.88 -13.05 -86.87
C GLU A 497 20.26 -13.74 -88.09
N GLN A 498 19.18 -14.51 -87.92
CA GLN A 498 18.44 -15.10 -89.04
C GLN A 498 17.90 -14.02 -89.98
N LEU A 499 17.28 -12.96 -89.44
CA LEU A 499 16.81 -11.83 -90.24
C LEU A 499 17.97 -11.09 -90.94
N ALA A 500 19.14 -11.01 -90.31
CA ALA A 500 20.33 -10.44 -90.96
C ALA A 500 20.80 -11.32 -92.13
N ARG A 501 20.86 -12.65 -91.96
CA ARG A 501 21.20 -13.59 -93.03
C ARG A 501 20.16 -13.59 -94.16
N GLU A 502 18.88 -13.47 -93.86
CA GLU A 502 17.83 -13.33 -94.89
C GLU A 502 17.98 -12.02 -95.67
N ARG A 503 18.28 -10.91 -94.99
CA ARG A 503 18.55 -9.63 -95.65
C ARG A 503 19.78 -9.71 -96.55
N GLU A 504 20.82 -10.42 -96.11
CA GLU A 504 22.02 -10.67 -96.92
C GLU A 504 21.71 -11.53 -98.15
N ARG A 505 20.92 -12.60 -97.99
CA ARG A 505 20.45 -13.42 -99.13
C ARG A 505 19.63 -12.61 -100.12
N LEU A 506 18.69 -11.79 -99.64
CA LEU A 506 17.89 -10.90 -100.50
C LEU A 506 18.76 -9.83 -101.18
N ALA A 507 19.80 -9.33 -100.52
CA ALA A 507 20.76 -8.40 -101.12
C ALA A 507 21.61 -9.09 -102.20
N ALA A 508 22.06 -10.31 -101.95
CA ALA A 508 22.81 -11.13 -102.92
C ALA A 508 21.94 -11.50 -104.14
N GLU A 509 20.68 -11.90 -103.92
CA GLU A 509 19.72 -12.20 -104.99
C GLU A 509 19.42 -10.94 -105.83
N LYS A 510 19.19 -9.78 -105.17
CA LYS A 510 19.05 -8.51 -105.89
C LYS A 510 20.28 -8.15 -106.70
N ALA A 511 21.49 -8.40 -106.17
CA ALA A 511 22.73 -8.16 -106.89
C ALA A 511 22.88 -9.12 -108.10
N GLU A 512 22.45 -10.38 -107.98
CA GLU A 512 22.43 -11.33 -109.09
C GLU A 512 21.41 -10.92 -110.17
N LEU A 513 20.20 -10.53 -109.77
CA LEU A 513 19.19 -10.00 -110.68
C LEU A 513 19.68 -8.73 -111.39
N ALA A 514 20.36 -7.83 -110.67
CA ALA A 514 20.97 -6.64 -111.27
C ALA A 514 22.07 -7.01 -112.27
N ARG A 515 22.90 -8.03 -111.99
CA ARG A 515 23.90 -8.55 -112.93
C ARG A 515 23.27 -9.17 -114.17
N ARG A 516 22.19 -9.95 -114.01
CA ARG A 516 21.43 -10.52 -115.14
C ARG A 516 20.78 -9.42 -115.99
N ALA A 517 20.18 -8.42 -115.36
CA ALA A 517 19.62 -7.26 -116.05
C ALA A 517 20.70 -6.47 -116.82
N ALA A 518 21.85 -6.22 -116.19
CA ALA A 518 22.98 -5.56 -116.85
C ALA A 518 23.56 -6.38 -118.02
N ALA A 519 23.60 -7.71 -117.91
CA ALA A 519 24.02 -8.59 -118.99
C ALA A 519 23.05 -8.55 -120.19
N LEU A 520 21.74 -8.53 -119.92
CA LEU A 520 20.71 -8.36 -120.96
C LEU A 520 20.79 -6.97 -121.60
N GLU A 521 21.00 -5.91 -120.81
CA GLU A 521 21.25 -4.55 -121.33
C GLU A 521 22.49 -4.52 -122.22
N ARG A 522 23.60 -5.17 -121.84
CA ARG A 522 24.80 -5.25 -122.68
C ARG A 522 24.54 -6.03 -123.97
N ALA A 523 23.81 -7.15 -123.91
CA ALA A 523 23.45 -7.92 -125.10
C ALA A 523 22.50 -7.15 -126.04
N ASN A 524 21.57 -6.37 -125.47
CA ASN A 524 20.71 -5.48 -126.25
C ASN A 524 21.50 -4.29 -126.81
N ALA A 525 22.39 -3.69 -126.05
CA ALA A 525 23.29 -2.63 -126.51
C ALA A 525 24.22 -3.12 -127.62
N GLU A 526 24.69 -4.37 -127.56
CA GLU A 526 25.49 -5.01 -128.60
C GLU A 526 24.66 -5.29 -129.86
N LYS A 527 23.41 -5.78 -129.72
CA LYS A 527 22.46 -5.88 -130.85
C LYS A 527 22.16 -4.52 -131.48
N ILE A 528 22.03 -3.46 -130.66
CA ILE A 528 21.85 -2.08 -131.14
C ILE A 528 23.13 -1.55 -131.80
N ARG A 529 24.31 -1.99 -131.36
CA ARG A 529 25.63 -1.60 -131.94
C ARG A 529 25.92 -2.27 -133.29
N VAL A 530 25.32 -3.43 -133.59
CA VAL A 530 25.40 -4.09 -134.91
C VAL A 530 24.34 -3.58 -135.90
N ALA A 531 23.28 -2.92 -135.45
CA ALA A 531 22.13 -2.55 -136.28
C ALA A 531 21.98 -1.05 -136.63
N ALA A 532 22.92 -0.17 -136.28
CA ALA A 532 22.71 1.27 -136.43
C ALA A 532 23.89 2.04 -137.07
N ILE A 533 24.11 1.79 -138.36
CA ILE A 533 24.66 2.79 -139.30
C ILE A 533 23.45 3.50 -139.93
N GLN A 534 23.07 4.68 -139.43
CA GLN A 534 22.48 5.83 -140.15
C GLN A 534 21.72 6.80 -139.20
N LYS A 535 22.22 8.05 -139.16
CA LYS A 535 21.64 9.39 -138.86
C LYS A 535 20.09 9.55 -138.79
N PRO A 536 19.54 10.74 -138.37
CA PRO A 536 19.80 11.64 -137.24
C PRO A 536 18.49 12.19 -136.58
N SER A 537 18.60 13.20 -135.69
CA SER A 537 17.67 14.31 -135.40
C SER A 537 16.82 14.33 -134.08
N LEU A 538 16.81 15.53 -133.48
CA LEU A 538 16.11 16.09 -132.29
C LEU A 538 14.56 16.15 -132.48
N PRO A 539 13.67 16.76 -131.62
CA PRO A 539 13.79 17.47 -130.31
C PRO A 539 12.65 17.17 -129.27
N ALA A 540 12.73 17.84 -128.10
CA ALA A 540 11.65 18.51 -127.31
C ALA A 540 10.51 17.75 -126.57
N ALA A 541 10.38 18.14 -125.29
CA ALA A 541 9.18 18.56 -124.54
C ALA A 541 8.15 17.53 -123.99
N GLY A 542 7.94 17.62 -122.66
CA GLY A 542 6.63 17.99 -122.12
C GLY A 542 5.84 16.93 -121.36
N ALA A 543 5.46 17.29 -120.12
CA ALA A 543 4.19 16.96 -119.43
C ALA A 543 3.93 15.48 -119.08
N ALA A 544 3.13 15.07 -118.11
CA ALA A 544 2.51 15.62 -116.90
C ALA A 544 1.70 14.43 -116.31
N THR A 545 1.27 14.51 -115.05
CA THR A 545 -0.02 13.95 -114.56
C THR A 545 -0.10 12.42 -114.43
N GLN A 546 -0.80 11.77 -113.50
CA GLN A 546 -1.46 11.94 -112.20
C GLN A 546 -2.00 10.52 -111.86
N VAL A 547 -2.61 10.37 -110.68
CA VAL A 547 -3.65 9.39 -110.30
C VAL A 547 -3.08 8.03 -109.87
N GLY A 548 -3.14 7.65 -108.60
CA GLY A 548 -4.35 7.19 -107.88
C GLY A 548 -4.33 5.65 -107.89
N ALA A 549 -4.88 4.88 -106.96
CA ALA A 549 -5.80 5.11 -105.87
C ALA A 549 -5.87 3.81 -105.03
N ALA A 550 -6.42 3.94 -103.81
CA ALA A 550 -7.18 2.91 -103.07
C ALA A 550 -6.39 1.66 -102.56
N ALA A 551 -6.72 1.00 -101.45
CA ALA A 551 -7.99 0.88 -100.76
C ALA A 551 -7.82 0.31 -99.33
N GLN A 552 -8.78 0.65 -98.44
CA GLN A 552 -9.49 -0.23 -97.48
C GLN A 552 -8.71 -0.87 -96.30
N ALA A 553 -9.22 -1.08 -95.08
CA ALA A 553 -10.53 -0.89 -94.43
C ALA A 553 -10.35 -0.94 -92.90
N GLY A 554 -11.20 -0.26 -92.11
CA GLY A 554 -12.10 -0.88 -91.11
C GLY A 554 -11.65 -0.62 -89.65
N ALA A 555 -12.35 0.21 -88.87
CA ALA A 555 -13.49 -0.13 -87.97
C ALA A 555 -13.05 -0.91 -86.70
N VAL A 556 -13.51 -0.74 -85.45
CA VAL A 556 -14.54 0.03 -84.71
C VAL A 556 -14.36 -0.34 -83.21
N ALA A 557 -14.85 0.51 -82.30
CA ALA A 557 -15.21 0.28 -80.88
C ALA A 557 -14.08 0.25 -79.81
N ASN A 558 -14.03 1.19 -78.84
CA ASN A 558 -14.89 1.53 -77.67
C ASN A 558 -14.42 0.85 -76.36
N PRO A 559 -14.53 1.52 -75.19
CA PRO A 559 -13.72 1.27 -73.99
C PRO A 559 -14.44 0.43 -72.92
N LEU A 560 -13.69 -0.12 -71.98
CA LEU A 560 -14.23 -0.61 -70.70
C LEU A 560 -13.45 -0.01 -69.52
N GLN A 561 -14.10 0.90 -68.82
CA GLN A 561 -13.87 1.20 -67.41
C GLN A 561 -14.59 0.14 -66.56
N ALA A 562 -13.97 -0.28 -65.46
CA ALA A 562 -14.68 -0.87 -64.33
C ALA A 562 -14.02 -0.48 -62.99
N ALA A 563 -14.80 0.30 -62.22
CA ALA A 563 -14.91 0.39 -60.76
C ALA A 563 -13.75 0.94 -59.89
N PRO A 564 -13.97 2.13 -59.29
CA PRO A 564 -13.66 2.43 -57.90
C PRO A 564 -14.94 2.41 -57.03
N LYS A 565 -14.81 2.04 -55.76
CA LYS A 565 -15.88 2.19 -54.75
C LYS A 565 -15.54 3.37 -53.82
N THR A 566 -16.38 4.38 -53.81
CA THR A 566 -16.46 5.40 -52.75
C THR A 566 -17.94 5.67 -52.50
N VAL A 567 -18.32 5.63 -51.22
CA VAL A 567 -19.69 5.71 -50.73
C VAL A 567 -20.09 7.18 -50.59
N GLU A 568 -21.20 7.54 -51.21
CA GLU A 568 -21.78 8.88 -51.24
C GLU A 568 -22.65 9.16 -50.01
N GLN A 569 -22.54 10.40 -49.55
CA GLN A 569 -23.44 11.07 -48.63
C GLN A 569 -24.74 11.43 -49.37
N LYS A 570 -25.90 11.23 -48.74
CA LYS A 570 -27.19 11.72 -49.23
C LYS A 570 -27.74 12.76 -48.25
N LYS A 571 -27.96 13.98 -48.77
CA LYS A 571 -28.63 15.11 -48.12
C LYS A 571 -29.76 15.53 -49.04
N GLU A 572 -31.00 15.46 -48.58
CA GLU A 572 -32.14 16.11 -49.24
C GLU A 572 -33.17 16.56 -48.19
N THR A 573 -33.82 17.67 -48.49
CA THR A 573 -34.44 18.63 -47.59
C THR A 573 -35.98 18.66 -47.73
N VAL A 574 -36.65 18.71 -46.56
CA VAL A 574 -37.84 19.53 -46.19
C VAL A 574 -39.24 19.26 -46.79
N GLY A 575 -40.20 19.01 -45.88
CA GLY A 575 -41.65 19.31 -45.98
C GLY A 575 -42.45 18.77 -44.76
N PRO A 576 -43.50 19.43 -44.21
CA PRO A 576 -43.69 19.60 -42.75
C PRO A 576 -44.95 18.98 -42.08
N LYS A 577 -44.85 18.74 -40.74
CA LYS A 577 -45.86 18.60 -39.61
C LYS A 577 -47.01 17.57 -39.76
N PRO A 578 -47.55 16.95 -38.67
CA PRO A 578 -47.82 17.54 -37.35
C PRO A 578 -47.33 16.74 -36.11
N SER A 579 -47.50 17.39 -34.96
CA SER A 579 -47.12 17.07 -33.59
C SER A 579 -47.66 15.77 -32.99
N GLU A 580 -46.78 14.93 -32.44
CA GLU A 580 -47.11 13.94 -31.40
C GLU A 580 -45.99 13.83 -30.34
N LYS A 581 -46.43 14.00 -29.08
CA LYS A 581 -45.93 13.64 -27.73
C LYS A 581 -44.43 13.34 -27.49
N PRO A 582 -43.85 13.81 -26.35
CA PRO A 582 -42.48 13.50 -25.96
C PRO A 582 -42.30 11.99 -25.72
N PRO A 583 -41.16 11.40 -26.11
CA PRO A 583 -40.90 9.98 -25.98
C PRO A 583 -40.75 9.62 -24.50
N GLU A 584 -41.60 8.72 -24.01
CA GLU A 584 -41.37 8.02 -22.76
C GLU A 584 -40.04 7.27 -22.88
N GLU A 585 -39.01 7.80 -22.22
CA GLU A 585 -37.74 7.11 -22.03
C GLU A 585 -38.02 5.81 -21.29
N LYS A 586 -38.05 4.70 -22.03
CA LYS A 586 -37.96 3.35 -21.49
C LYS A 586 -36.55 3.16 -20.96
N GLY A 587 -36.26 3.82 -19.83
CA GLY A 587 -35.06 3.63 -19.06
C GLY A 587 -34.96 2.15 -18.69
N LEU A 588 -33.79 1.57 -18.96
CA LEU A 588 -33.45 0.23 -18.53
C LEU A 588 -33.65 0.19 -17.00
N VAL A 589 -34.70 -0.50 -16.54
CA VAL A 589 -34.97 -0.67 -15.11
C VAL A 589 -33.84 -1.53 -14.54
N ILE A 590 -32.81 -0.88 -14.00
CA ILE A 590 -31.74 -1.57 -13.28
C ILE A 590 -32.42 -2.23 -12.07
N PRO A 591 -32.35 -3.56 -11.90
CA PRO A 591 -32.97 -4.23 -10.77
C PRO A 591 -32.43 -3.61 -9.48
N SER A 592 -33.34 -3.27 -8.56
CA SER A 592 -32.99 -2.72 -7.25
C SER A 592 -32.06 -3.70 -6.54
N ILE A 593 -30.77 -3.37 -6.49
CA ILE A 593 -29.77 -4.19 -5.78
C ILE A 593 -30.07 -4.04 -4.29
N HIS A 594 -30.55 -5.11 -3.68
CA HIS A 594 -30.82 -5.18 -2.25
C HIS A 594 -29.58 -5.74 -1.54
N GLY A 595 -29.04 -4.96 -0.60
CA GLY A 595 -28.02 -5.41 0.34
C GLY A 595 -28.42 -5.05 1.77
N ASP A 596 -27.80 -5.69 2.76
CA ASP A 596 -28.11 -5.48 4.18
C ASP A 596 -27.83 -4.04 4.65
N LEU A 597 -26.84 -3.37 4.05
CA LEU A 597 -26.52 -1.96 4.32
C LEU A 597 -26.44 -1.16 3.02
N LYS A 598 -27.06 0.01 3.02
CA LYS A 598 -27.04 0.96 1.91
C LYS A 598 -26.78 2.38 2.44
N LEU A 599 -25.67 2.98 2.04
CA LEU A 599 -25.37 4.39 2.28
C LEU A 599 -25.72 5.18 1.02
N ILE A 600 -26.67 6.11 1.14
CA ILE A 600 -27.07 7.05 0.10
C ILE A 600 -26.37 8.38 0.36
N VAL A 601 -25.70 8.90 -0.66
CA VAL A 601 -24.94 10.15 -0.62
C VAL A 601 -25.51 11.10 -1.67
N ALA A 602 -26.00 12.25 -1.24
CA ALA A 602 -26.55 13.29 -2.10
C ALA A 602 -25.67 14.54 -2.08
N GLY A 603 -25.46 15.19 -3.24
CA GLY A 603 -24.86 16.53 -3.34
C GLY A 603 -23.42 16.58 -3.86
N ALA A 604 -22.65 15.49 -3.85
CA ALA A 604 -21.27 15.48 -4.37
C ALA A 604 -21.03 14.32 -5.36
N SER A 605 -20.77 14.66 -6.62
CA SER A 605 -20.55 13.72 -7.72
C SER A 605 -19.26 12.91 -7.60
N ASP A 606 -18.28 13.36 -6.79
CA ASP A 606 -16.89 12.89 -6.84
C ASP A 606 -16.37 12.43 -5.47
N LEU A 607 -17.24 11.83 -4.64
CA LEU A 607 -16.81 11.12 -3.44
C LEU A 607 -16.44 9.66 -3.74
N LYS A 608 -15.27 9.23 -3.27
CA LYS A 608 -14.85 7.83 -3.20
C LYS A 608 -15.27 7.24 -1.86
N LEU A 609 -16.14 6.25 -1.91
CA LEU A 609 -16.66 5.58 -0.72
C LEU A 609 -15.87 4.29 -0.46
N THR A 610 -15.38 4.13 0.77
CA THR A 610 -14.72 2.91 1.25
C THR A 610 -15.44 2.44 2.51
N VAL A 611 -15.63 1.12 2.65
CA VAL A 611 -16.17 0.53 3.87
C VAL A 611 -15.06 -0.23 4.58
N LEU A 612 -14.88 0.01 5.87
CA LEU A 612 -13.96 -0.76 6.72
C LEU A 612 -14.81 -1.63 7.65
N PHE A 613 -14.56 -2.92 7.66
CA PHE A 613 -15.23 -3.89 8.51
C PHE A 613 -14.31 -4.34 9.64
N ARG A 614 -14.83 -4.33 10.86
CA ARG A 614 -14.15 -4.86 12.03
C ARG A 614 -15.05 -5.89 12.71
N GLU A 615 -14.55 -7.10 12.84
CA GLU A 615 -15.26 -8.19 13.51
C GLU A 615 -15.52 -7.82 14.99
N TYR A 616 -16.79 -7.84 15.40
CA TYR A 616 -17.18 -7.51 16.77
C TYR A 616 -18.36 -8.40 17.21
N PRO A 617 -18.08 -9.66 17.56
CA PRO A 617 -19.10 -10.65 17.84
C PRO A 617 -19.86 -10.31 19.11
N LYS A 618 -21.15 -10.71 19.19
CA LYS A 618 -22.01 -10.41 20.34
C LYS A 618 -21.41 -10.83 21.69
N SER A 619 -20.69 -11.97 21.71
CA SER A 619 -20.01 -12.51 22.90
C SER A 619 -18.93 -11.60 23.50
N LYS A 620 -18.42 -10.63 22.73
CA LYS A 620 -17.39 -9.67 23.16
C LYS A 620 -17.93 -8.28 23.49
N ARG A 621 -19.22 -8.01 23.33
CA ARG A 621 -19.79 -6.65 23.49
C ARG A 621 -19.74 -6.09 24.90
N ASN A 622 -19.66 -6.97 25.90
CA ASN A 622 -19.53 -6.58 27.31
C ASN A 622 -18.07 -6.36 27.73
N LYS A 623 -17.12 -6.45 26.79
CA LYS A 623 -15.69 -6.27 27.06
C LYS A 623 -15.17 -5.11 26.22
N PRO A 624 -14.41 -4.18 26.82
CA PRO A 624 -13.76 -3.13 26.04
C PRO A 624 -12.82 -3.78 25.03
N LEU A 625 -12.83 -3.26 23.80
CA LEU A 625 -11.98 -3.76 22.73
C LEU A 625 -10.51 -3.51 23.09
N SER A 626 -9.63 -4.50 22.85
CA SER A 626 -8.20 -4.25 22.96
C SER A 626 -7.71 -3.38 21.79
N LEU A 627 -6.63 -2.60 21.99
CA LEU A 627 -6.04 -1.76 20.94
C LEU A 627 -5.68 -2.55 19.67
N THR A 628 -5.15 -3.77 19.84
CA THR A 628 -4.80 -4.65 18.73
C THR A 628 -6.04 -5.12 17.95
N GLU A 629 -7.14 -5.41 18.64
CA GLU A 629 -8.42 -5.76 18.00
C GLU A 629 -9.05 -4.55 17.33
N ALA A 630 -8.95 -3.36 17.93
CA ALA A 630 -9.42 -2.11 17.35
C ALA A 630 -8.76 -1.80 16.00
N ARG A 631 -7.49 -2.19 15.83
CA ARG A 631 -6.70 -2.04 14.60
C ARG A 631 -6.93 -3.12 13.55
N ARG A 632 -7.65 -4.21 13.85
CA ARG A 632 -7.96 -5.27 12.88
C ARG A 632 -9.15 -4.88 12.02
N GLU A 633 -8.91 -3.95 11.10
CA GLU A 633 -9.90 -3.51 10.12
C GLU A 633 -9.64 -4.20 8.76
N GLN A 634 -10.70 -4.73 8.16
CA GLN A 634 -10.71 -5.30 6.82
C GLN A 634 -11.35 -4.29 5.86
N LYS A 635 -10.65 -3.95 4.78
CA LYS A 635 -11.20 -3.06 3.75
C LYS A 635 -12.19 -3.83 2.89
N LEU A 636 -13.44 -3.38 2.83
CA LEU A 636 -14.48 -3.87 1.95
C LEU A 636 -14.73 -2.87 0.81
N SER A 637 -14.92 -3.39 -0.39
CA SER A 637 -15.29 -2.60 -1.57
C SER A 637 -16.82 -2.67 -1.73
N PRO A 638 -17.57 -1.61 -1.37
CA PRO A 638 -19.02 -1.60 -1.59
C PRO A 638 -19.35 -1.56 -3.09
N ILE A 639 -20.54 -2.04 -3.45
CA ILE A 639 -21.09 -1.82 -4.80
C ILE A 639 -21.59 -0.38 -4.84
N VAL A 640 -20.95 0.45 -5.66
CA VAL A 640 -21.31 1.86 -5.80
C VAL A 640 -22.16 2.02 -7.06
N VAL A 641 -23.44 2.37 -6.86
CA VAL A 641 -24.39 2.67 -7.94
C VAL A 641 -24.54 4.19 -8.03
N LYS A 642 -24.35 4.75 -9.23
CA LYS A 642 -24.64 6.16 -9.50
C LYS A 642 -26.06 6.26 -10.06
N THR A 643 -26.92 7.03 -9.41
CA THR A 643 -28.27 7.33 -9.91
C THR A 643 -28.23 8.60 -10.77
N PRO A 644 -29.24 8.83 -11.63
CA PRO A 644 -29.34 10.06 -12.42
C PRO A 644 -29.49 11.33 -11.58
N GLU A 645 -29.95 11.24 -10.32
CA GLU A 645 -30.21 12.39 -9.45
C GLU A 645 -28.96 12.92 -8.71
N HIS A 646 -27.76 12.68 -9.26
CA HIS A 646 -26.48 12.98 -8.59
C HIS A 646 -26.37 12.33 -7.19
N THR A 647 -27.06 11.22 -6.96
CA THR A 647 -26.92 10.43 -5.73
C THR A 647 -26.05 9.21 -5.98
N LYS A 648 -25.15 8.94 -5.04
CA LYS A 648 -24.31 7.75 -5.01
C LYS A 648 -24.82 6.82 -3.93
N GLU A 649 -25.05 5.58 -4.30
CA GLU A 649 -25.48 4.54 -3.37
C GLU A 649 -24.34 3.54 -3.18
N ALA A 650 -23.79 3.43 -1.96
CA ALA A 650 -22.83 2.39 -1.61
C ALA A 650 -23.56 1.26 -0.87
N ILE A 651 -23.57 0.07 -1.49
CA ILE A 651 -24.32 -1.10 -1.02
C ILE A 651 -23.34 -2.17 -0.54
N VAL A 652 -23.57 -2.71 0.65
CA VAL A 652 -22.90 -3.89 1.19
C VAL A 652 -23.92 -5.03 1.16
N GLU A 653 -23.72 -6.00 0.26
CA GLU A 653 -24.70 -7.06 0.01
C GLU A 653 -24.95 -7.94 1.22
N LYS A 654 -23.87 -8.38 1.89
CA LYS A 654 -23.94 -9.28 3.05
C LYS A 654 -23.15 -8.69 4.21
N THR A 655 -23.79 -8.64 5.37
CA THR A 655 -23.18 -8.16 6.61
C THR A 655 -22.93 -9.31 7.60
N GLY A 656 -21.75 -9.32 8.19
CA GLY A 656 -21.39 -10.17 9.32
C GLY A 656 -21.55 -9.44 10.65
N GLU A 657 -21.35 -10.15 11.76
CA GLU A 657 -21.37 -9.54 13.09
C GLU A 657 -20.14 -8.66 13.30
N GLY A 658 -20.35 -7.34 13.34
CA GLY A 658 -19.24 -6.41 13.50
C GLY A 658 -19.59 -4.95 13.30
N VAL A 659 -18.56 -4.13 13.31
CA VAL A 659 -18.64 -2.68 13.09
C VAL A 659 -18.25 -2.37 11.65
N TYR A 660 -19.15 -1.68 10.96
CA TYR A 660 -18.97 -1.18 9.60
C TYR A 660 -18.72 0.33 9.65
N THR A 661 -17.51 0.75 9.30
CA THR A 661 -17.11 2.15 9.23
C THR A 661 -17.15 2.62 7.78
N PHE A 662 -18.06 3.53 7.45
CA PHE A 662 -18.12 4.17 6.15
C PHE A 662 -17.19 5.37 6.12
N VAL A 663 -16.30 5.39 5.15
CA VAL A 663 -15.31 6.45 4.94
C VAL A 663 -15.54 7.07 3.57
N ALA A 664 -15.66 8.39 3.52
CA ALA A 664 -15.72 9.16 2.29
C ALA A 664 -14.39 9.89 2.08
N GLU A 665 -13.92 9.88 0.84
CA GLU A 665 -12.73 10.60 0.41
C GLU A 665 -13.09 11.47 -0.81
N ALA A 666 -12.77 12.75 -0.77
CA ALA A 666 -13.01 13.65 -1.91
C ALA A 666 -12.02 13.35 -3.05
N GLU A 667 -12.53 12.99 -4.22
CA GLU A 667 -11.74 12.75 -5.42
C GLU A 667 -11.34 14.10 -6.01
N GLY A 668 -10.05 14.45 -5.91
CA GLY A 668 -9.52 15.75 -6.34
C GLY A 668 -8.98 16.64 -5.21
N GLY A 669 -9.01 16.18 -3.96
CA GLY A 669 -8.35 16.86 -2.83
C GLY A 669 -9.07 18.12 -2.32
N GLY A 670 -10.11 18.60 -3.00
CA GLY A 670 -10.97 19.69 -2.54
C GLY A 670 -11.93 19.27 -1.42
N ALA A 671 -12.42 20.25 -0.68
CA ALA A 671 -13.53 20.08 0.27
C ALA A 671 -14.81 19.75 -0.49
N ALA A 672 -15.56 18.72 -0.06
CA ALA A 672 -16.84 18.36 -0.66
C ALA A 672 -17.94 18.31 0.42
N ALA A 673 -19.04 19.03 0.21
CA ALA A 673 -20.22 18.97 1.06
C ALA A 673 -21.19 17.92 0.51
N ALA A 674 -21.61 16.96 1.34
CA ALA A 674 -22.60 15.95 0.94
C ALA A 674 -23.54 15.60 2.10
N THR A 675 -24.78 15.25 1.75
CA THR A 675 -25.78 14.76 2.69
C THR A 675 -25.79 13.24 2.68
N PHE A 676 -25.71 12.63 3.85
CA PHE A 676 -25.61 11.19 4.01
C PHE A 676 -26.87 10.60 4.65
N THR A 677 -27.40 9.54 4.06
CA THR A 677 -28.53 8.78 4.61
C THR A 677 -28.19 7.29 4.61
N VAL A 678 -28.34 6.63 5.74
CA VAL A 678 -28.11 5.19 5.87
C VAL A 678 -29.45 4.47 5.89
N LYS A 679 -29.59 3.44 5.05
CA LYS A 679 -30.67 2.46 5.10
C LYS A 679 -30.10 1.11 5.52
N ILE A 680 -30.63 0.57 6.62
CA ILE A 680 -30.27 -0.73 7.16
C ILE A 680 -31.44 -1.67 6.88
N TYR A 681 -31.18 -2.65 6.03
CA TYR A 681 -32.11 -3.70 5.68
C TYR A 681 -31.78 -4.90 6.58
N GLU A 682 -32.39 -4.94 7.77
CA GLU A 682 -32.27 -6.13 8.60
C GLU A 682 -33.02 -7.29 7.91
N LEU A 683 -32.42 -8.48 7.89
CA LEU A 683 -33.15 -9.72 7.57
C LEU A 683 -34.24 -10.04 8.60
N SER A 684 -34.29 -9.31 9.71
CA SER A 684 -35.23 -9.50 10.79
C SER A 684 -36.59 -8.83 10.49
N LYS A 685 -37.66 -9.32 11.11
CA LYS A 685 -39.04 -8.86 10.87
C LYS A 685 -39.30 -7.39 11.24
N THR A 686 -38.35 -6.67 11.85
CA THR A 686 -38.55 -5.31 12.36
C THR A 686 -38.51 -4.19 11.31
N GLY A 687 -38.38 -4.54 10.02
CA GLY A 687 -38.49 -3.59 8.92
C GLY A 687 -37.23 -2.73 8.71
N ASN A 688 -37.22 -2.01 7.59
CA ASN A 688 -36.06 -1.23 7.17
C ASN A 688 -35.87 0.01 8.06
N LYS A 689 -34.71 0.13 8.70
CA LYS A 689 -34.36 1.32 9.49
C LYS A 689 -33.64 2.32 8.59
N THR A 690 -34.21 3.51 8.42
CA THR A 690 -33.56 4.62 7.71
C THR A 690 -33.14 5.69 8.71
N LYS A 691 -31.87 6.09 8.67
CA LYS A 691 -31.29 7.13 9.53
C LYS A 691 -30.64 8.21 8.67
N GLN A 692 -31.11 9.45 8.81
CA GLN A 692 -30.49 10.60 8.17
C GLN A 692 -29.32 11.09 9.03
N LEU A 693 -28.14 11.21 8.44
CA LEU A 693 -26.92 11.64 9.14
C LEU A 693 -26.64 13.15 8.96
N GLY A 694 -27.44 13.83 8.15
CA GLY A 694 -27.25 15.25 7.81
C GLY A 694 -26.16 15.51 6.77
N ALA A 695 -25.88 16.80 6.56
CA ALA A 695 -24.81 17.28 5.69
C ALA A 695 -23.46 17.25 6.43
N LYS A 696 -22.42 16.70 5.79
CA LYS A 696 -21.05 16.69 6.30
C LYS A 696 -20.09 17.28 5.26
N ASN A 697 -19.15 18.09 5.73
CA ASN A 697 -18.04 18.60 4.92
C ASN A 697 -16.88 17.60 4.97
N ILE A 698 -16.50 17.08 3.81
CA ILE A 698 -15.45 16.07 3.65
C ILE A 698 -14.19 16.75 3.14
N ASN A 699 -13.20 16.91 4.02
CA ASN A 699 -11.87 17.42 3.69
C ASN A 699 -10.88 16.26 3.70
N GLY A 700 -10.50 15.76 2.52
CA GLY A 700 -9.68 14.55 2.41
C GLY A 700 -10.46 13.30 2.79
N LYS A 701 -9.91 12.47 3.68
CA LYS A 701 -10.51 11.20 4.14
C LYS A 701 -11.23 11.41 5.46
N ALA A 702 -12.56 11.31 5.46
CA ALA A 702 -13.38 11.49 6.66
C ALA A 702 -14.27 10.28 6.94
N VAL A 703 -14.44 9.95 8.21
CA VAL A 703 -15.38 8.92 8.66
C VAL A 703 -16.80 9.50 8.62
N VAL A 704 -17.66 8.90 7.80
CA VAL A 704 -19.06 9.34 7.65
C VAL A 704 -19.90 8.82 8.80
N THR A 705 -19.84 7.51 9.06
CA THR A 705 -20.62 6.85 10.10
C THR A 705 -20.05 5.48 10.44
N LYS A 706 -20.42 4.97 11.61
CA LYS A 706 -20.09 3.62 12.05
C LYS A 706 -21.38 2.91 12.46
N ILE A 707 -21.53 1.67 12.02
CA ILE A 707 -22.76 0.89 12.21
C ILE A 707 -22.40 -0.46 12.81
N LEU A 708 -23.04 -0.83 13.92
CA LEU A 708 -22.91 -2.13 14.54
C LEU A 708 -23.99 -3.10 14.04
N MET A 709 -23.58 -4.16 13.36
CA MET A 709 -24.43 -5.24 12.89
C MET A 709 -24.35 -6.46 13.82
N PRO A 710 -25.43 -7.25 13.97
CA PRO A 710 -26.73 -7.12 13.27
C PRO A 710 -27.74 -6.19 13.95
N ASP A 711 -27.39 -5.52 15.05
CA ASP A 711 -28.34 -4.75 15.87
C ASP A 711 -28.76 -3.41 15.24
N ALA A 712 -28.15 -3.04 14.11
CA ALA A 712 -28.40 -1.81 13.36
C ALA A 712 -28.22 -0.53 14.19
N ILE A 713 -27.27 -0.54 15.13
CA ILE A 713 -26.96 0.62 15.97
C ILE A 713 -25.98 1.53 15.24
N VAL A 714 -26.36 2.78 15.04
CA VAL A 714 -25.51 3.82 14.44
C VAL A 714 -24.77 4.55 15.55
N TRP A 715 -23.45 4.72 15.43
CA TRP A 715 -22.61 5.34 16.46
C TRP A 715 -22.97 6.79 16.79
N GLU A 716 -23.39 7.54 15.77
CA GLU A 716 -23.84 8.93 15.88
C GLU A 716 -25.24 9.05 16.49
N ASP A 717 -25.94 7.93 16.73
CA ASP A 717 -27.25 7.93 17.35
C ASP A 717 -27.09 7.93 18.87
N ASP A 718 -27.07 9.12 19.47
CA ASP A 718 -26.95 9.29 20.91
C ASP A 718 -28.13 8.69 21.69
N SER A 719 -29.28 8.42 21.04
CA SER A 719 -30.38 7.69 21.69
C SER A 719 -30.06 6.21 21.95
N ALA A 720 -29.10 5.65 21.21
CA ALA A 720 -28.68 4.27 21.37
C ALA A 720 -27.61 4.07 22.46
N PHE A 721 -27.12 5.14 23.08
CA PHE A 721 -26.11 5.09 24.13
C PHE A 721 -26.58 5.87 25.36
N THR A 722 -26.45 5.27 26.54
CA THR A 722 -26.87 5.88 27.80
C THR A 722 -25.82 6.81 28.39
N GLY A 723 -24.58 6.76 27.89
CA GLY A 723 -23.51 7.65 28.34
C GLY A 723 -22.22 7.50 27.54
N THR A 724 -21.33 8.48 27.72
CA THR A 724 -20.02 8.56 27.07
C THR A 724 -18.95 8.85 28.11
N MET A 725 -17.80 8.16 28.03
CA MET A 725 -16.63 8.37 28.87
C MET A 725 -15.43 8.63 27.96
N GLN A 726 -14.80 9.80 28.11
CA GLN A 726 -13.66 10.22 27.31
C GLN A 726 -12.37 10.05 28.12
N ASP A 727 -11.49 9.20 27.62
CA ASP A 727 -10.10 9.04 28.07
C ASP A 727 -9.18 9.88 27.18
N SER A 728 -7.91 10.04 27.58
CA SER A 728 -6.91 10.84 26.83
C SER A 728 -6.69 10.37 25.39
N ASP A 729 -6.91 9.09 25.12
CA ASP A 729 -6.67 8.44 23.83
C ASP A 729 -7.94 7.82 23.21
N SER A 730 -9.09 7.93 23.88
CA SER A 730 -10.26 7.17 23.48
C SER A 730 -11.61 7.70 23.98
N ILE A 731 -12.68 7.43 23.24
CA ILE A 731 -14.06 7.73 23.62
C ILE A 731 -14.80 6.40 23.75
N THR A 732 -15.34 6.12 24.94
CA THR A 732 -16.13 4.93 25.23
C THR A 732 -17.59 5.32 25.36
N LYS A 733 -18.45 4.91 24.43
CA LYS A 733 -19.90 4.99 24.61
C LYS A 733 -20.41 3.68 25.20
N PHE A 734 -21.34 3.75 26.14
CA PHE A 734 -21.96 2.57 26.74
C PHE A 734 -23.49 2.67 26.68
N ASN A 735 -24.14 1.53 26.56
CA ASN A 735 -25.59 1.38 26.69
C ASN A 735 -25.86 0.47 27.89
N ALA A 736 -26.44 1.04 28.95
CA ALA A 736 -26.73 0.35 30.20
C ALA A 736 -27.82 -0.72 30.05
N GLU A 737 -28.77 -0.55 29.12
CA GLU A 737 -29.84 -1.51 28.88
C GLU A 737 -29.31 -2.78 28.20
N THR A 738 -28.45 -2.63 27.19
CA THR A 738 -27.91 -3.77 26.44
C THR A 738 -26.58 -4.28 26.99
N GLY A 739 -25.96 -3.57 27.95
CA GLY A 739 -24.61 -3.85 28.44
C GLY A 739 -23.49 -3.61 27.41
N MET A 740 -23.80 -2.91 26.32
CA MET A 740 -22.87 -2.70 25.22
C MET A 740 -21.85 -1.64 25.59
N VAL A 741 -20.57 -1.93 25.41
CA VAL A 741 -19.47 -0.98 25.63
C VAL A 741 -18.67 -0.87 24.34
N TRP A 742 -18.76 0.26 23.66
CA TRP A 742 -18.04 0.50 22.42
C TRP A 742 -17.00 1.60 22.67
N LYS A 743 -15.73 1.22 22.56
CA LYS A 743 -14.56 2.08 22.77
C LYS A 743 -13.90 2.42 21.44
N GLU A 744 -13.66 3.70 21.21
CA GLU A 744 -12.98 4.22 20.03
C GLU A 744 -11.67 4.84 20.44
N TYR A 745 -10.58 4.42 19.82
CA TYR A 745 -9.27 5.04 20.01
C TYR A 745 -9.10 6.17 18.99
N GLY A 746 -8.47 7.28 19.39
CA GLY A 746 -8.06 8.33 18.46
C GLY A 746 -7.24 7.74 17.31
N GLN A 747 -7.58 8.11 16.07
CA GLN A 747 -6.86 7.64 14.88
C GLN A 747 -5.55 8.39 14.69
#